data_AF-A0A9N9B7R6-F1
#
_entry.id   AF-A0A9N9B7R6-F1
#
_cell.length_a   1.000
_cell.length_b   1.000
_cell.length_c   1.000
_cell.angle_alpha   90.00
_cell.angle_beta   90.00
_cell.angle_gamma   90.00
#
_symmetry.space_group_name_H-M   'P 1'
#
loop_
_entity.id
_entity.type
_entity.pdbx_description
1 polymer ?
#
loop_
_entity_poly.entity_id
_entity_poly.type
_entity_poly.pdbx_seq_one_letter_code
_entity_poly.pdbx_strand_id
1 'polypeptide(L)'
;MPLLYSSGLRWNYQLNQSLHETLQTELLRHYQHHKNGEHDKSYIPIYLFISGPGIGKSRNATEFHRTTVECAPLDSELRNRLENAWVFNVSYENGSSLRISEQDTYLAVGTRMLLQLFFGERTLDDIIGNYEPPSPWDVLALIAKYEDKKLEDATVILVVDGLHNTMSDRGDGLNKNSLFYKTLSNIGDLSLGKTFVISCCTATTAGPIENFIVNSLRKRVFLPVSSLKPPTITYDGITKDVFDVSNPIIKLLVSDCGGHGRALEVLQDSLSRDNINNLNISDLMGSLRNTLENLYKKAFSYTSDEAKQIVRAVLTHKLLDLYQPIEIKSTLTPDKIIRTGMFRFEKVGNSNYGFLTMPYVWFWVMVEQFADRDDLQLQHWKLDDYEEHLSKNDKSLATGYCSWQNFEHFNASFRCLKSRMLNEGEITSISEIYRGTKLNGDIRFKNHHLQLDTASLQVDTRSNRSNSEQWYVKCEHNTIDVRKCTHCIINGIPAPHGDVFLGLDVPGGVNEVHRYKLLNVNSAFNQKNFNDERKKAASENDYFILITTKDNLNIELPRNSGIVYKQNWDAYFGPFAGRAFIFAVEGPPDINTASRAQLELVSQVGKIRADQIITKRPFHNIQDAMNKTGIPEKILKRFKYE
;
A
#
# COMPACT_ATOMS: atom_id res chain seq x y z
N MET A 1 -18.23 17.24 17.29
CA MET A 1 -17.12 17.91 16.57
C MET A 1 -16.31 16.86 15.82
N PRO A 2 -15.68 17.19 14.68
CA PRO A 2 -14.79 16.26 13.99
C PRO A 2 -13.48 16.04 14.78
N LEU A 3 -12.90 14.85 14.68
CA LEU A 3 -11.62 14.51 15.31
C LEU A 3 -10.44 14.68 14.34
N LEU A 4 -10.73 14.66 13.03
CA LEU A 4 -9.79 14.93 11.96
C LEU A 4 -9.89 16.38 11.49
N TYR A 5 -8.76 17.08 11.33
CA TYR A 5 -8.69 18.47 10.88
C TYR A 5 -7.87 18.68 9.59
N SER A 6 -7.51 17.60 8.90
CA SER A 6 -6.79 17.66 7.62
C SER A 6 -7.73 17.71 6.41
N SER A 7 -7.16 17.88 5.21
CA SER A 7 -7.89 17.88 3.93
C SER A 7 -8.75 16.62 3.75
N GLY A 8 -8.30 15.48 4.29
CA GLY A 8 -9.04 14.22 4.29
C GLY A 8 -10.40 14.27 4.98
N LEU A 9 -10.72 15.27 5.80
CA LEU A 9 -12.07 15.47 6.37
C LEU A 9 -13.11 15.78 5.28
N ARG A 10 -12.71 16.46 4.20
CA ARG A 10 -13.61 16.86 3.12
C ARG A 10 -13.94 15.72 2.17
N TRP A 11 -13.19 14.62 2.21
CA TRP A 11 -13.45 13.46 1.39
C TRP A 11 -14.71 12.74 1.85
N ASN A 12 -15.42 12.14 0.89
CA ASN A 12 -16.52 11.24 1.15
C ASN A 12 -16.01 10.03 1.95
N TYR A 13 -16.71 9.69 3.03
CA TYR A 13 -16.33 8.57 3.88
C TYR A 13 -16.46 7.24 3.13
N GLN A 14 -15.47 6.36 3.31
CA GLN A 14 -15.42 5.05 2.68
C GLN A 14 -15.55 3.96 3.75
N LEU A 15 -16.77 3.49 3.99
CA LEU A 15 -17.02 2.38 4.90
C LEU A 15 -16.51 1.07 4.29
N ASN A 16 -15.52 0.45 4.93
CA ASN A 16 -15.00 -0.84 4.50
C ASN A 16 -15.90 -2.00 4.97
N GLN A 17 -16.06 -3.02 4.13
CA GLN A 17 -16.85 -4.22 4.43
C GLN A 17 -16.42 -4.93 5.72
N SER A 18 -15.11 -5.08 5.97
CA SER A 18 -14.60 -5.74 7.18
C SER A 18 -14.93 -4.97 8.46
N LEU A 19 -14.92 -3.63 8.39
CA LEU A 19 -15.34 -2.77 9.49
C LEU A 19 -16.84 -2.91 9.73
N HIS A 20 -17.63 -2.88 8.65
CA HIS A 20 -19.07 -3.08 8.72
C HIS A 20 -19.43 -4.42 9.37
N GLU A 21 -18.87 -5.54 8.89
CA GLU A 21 -19.15 -6.88 9.41
C GLU A 21 -18.75 -7.05 10.88
N THR A 22 -17.55 -6.58 11.25
CA THR A 22 -17.05 -6.65 12.63
C THR A 22 -17.93 -5.82 13.56
N LEU A 23 -18.23 -4.58 13.16
CA LEU A 23 -19.01 -3.67 13.98
C LEU A 23 -20.47 -4.14 14.10
N GLN A 24 -21.10 -4.56 13.00
CA GLN A 24 -22.47 -5.09 13.01
C GLN A 24 -22.61 -6.27 13.98
N THR A 25 -21.70 -7.25 13.88
CA THR A 25 -21.72 -8.45 14.73
C THR A 25 -21.58 -8.10 16.21
N GLU A 26 -20.58 -7.28 16.55
CA GLU A 26 -20.27 -6.96 17.94
C GLU A 26 -21.24 -5.95 18.55
N LEU A 27 -21.78 -5.02 17.77
CA LEU A 27 -22.81 -4.07 18.20
C LEU A 27 -24.13 -4.79 18.51
N LEU A 28 -24.54 -5.75 17.68
CA LEU A 28 -25.75 -6.53 17.94
C LEU A 28 -25.62 -7.35 19.22
N ARG A 29 -24.48 -8.03 19.42
CA ARG A 29 -24.19 -8.78 20.66
C ARG A 29 -24.19 -7.86 21.88
N HIS A 30 -23.51 -6.73 21.80
CA HIS A 30 -23.47 -5.75 22.89
C HIS A 30 -24.89 -5.32 23.29
N TYR A 31 -25.71 -4.95 22.31
CA TYR A 31 -27.09 -4.55 22.58
C TYR A 31 -27.96 -5.67 23.16
N GLN A 32 -27.80 -6.92 22.70
CA GLN A 32 -28.49 -8.09 23.25
C GLN A 32 -28.13 -8.32 24.72
N HIS A 33 -26.84 -8.31 25.07
CA HIS A 33 -26.39 -8.43 26.46
C HIS A 33 -26.95 -7.30 27.32
N HIS A 34 -26.91 -6.06 26.82
CA HIS A 34 -27.49 -4.91 27.52
C HIS A 34 -29.00 -5.08 27.78
N LYS A 35 -29.77 -5.51 26.77
CA LYS A 35 -31.22 -5.73 26.88
C LYS A 35 -31.57 -6.84 27.89
N ASN A 36 -30.70 -7.84 28.02
CA ASN A 36 -30.85 -8.92 29.00
C ASN A 36 -30.40 -8.53 30.42
N GLY A 37 -29.88 -7.32 30.65
CA GLY A 37 -29.32 -6.89 31.93
C GLY A 37 -27.96 -7.53 32.25
N GLU A 38 -27.25 -8.03 31.24
CA GLU A 38 -25.95 -8.69 31.37
C GLU A 38 -24.83 -7.65 31.28
N HIS A 39 -24.51 -7.02 32.41
CA HIS A 39 -23.55 -5.91 32.48
C HIS A 39 -22.10 -6.32 32.82
N ASP A 40 -21.72 -7.59 32.63
CA ASP A 40 -20.36 -8.03 32.93
C ASP A 40 -19.36 -7.55 31.86
N LYS A 41 -18.16 -7.14 32.30
CA LYS A 41 -17.08 -6.65 31.43
C LYS A 41 -16.62 -7.68 30.38
N SER A 42 -16.89 -8.96 30.56
CA SER A 42 -16.58 -10.03 29.59
C SER A 42 -17.56 -10.08 28.42
N TYR A 43 -18.76 -9.49 28.56
CA TYR A 43 -19.77 -9.40 27.50
C TYR A 43 -19.84 -8.02 26.87
N ILE A 44 -19.71 -6.98 27.69
CA ILE A 44 -19.81 -5.58 27.28
C ILE A 44 -18.46 -5.07 26.75
N PRO A 45 -18.35 -4.79 25.44
CA PRO A 45 -17.09 -4.45 24.82
C PRO A 45 -16.68 -2.99 25.03
N ILE A 46 -15.37 -2.75 24.98
CA ILE A 46 -14.81 -1.47 24.54
C ILE A 46 -14.35 -1.60 23.09
N TYR A 47 -14.73 -0.63 22.24
CA TYR A 47 -14.34 -0.59 20.83
C TYR A 47 -13.04 0.18 20.66
N LEU A 48 -12.14 -0.30 19.80
CA LEU A 48 -10.78 0.20 19.74
C LEU A 48 -10.29 0.34 18.29
N PHE A 49 -10.05 1.58 17.85
CA PHE A 49 -9.24 1.87 16.67
C PHE A 49 -7.77 2.04 17.11
N ILE A 50 -7.03 0.93 17.14
CA ILE A 50 -5.59 0.93 17.46
C ILE A 50 -4.83 0.51 16.23
N SER A 51 -4.00 1.42 15.73
CA SER A 51 -3.05 1.15 14.66
C SER A 51 -2.11 2.35 14.50
N GLY A 52 -1.17 2.29 13.56
CA GLY A 52 -0.13 3.30 13.39
C GLY A 52 -0.66 4.67 12.94
N PRO A 53 0.22 5.68 12.90
CA PRO A 53 -0.19 7.03 12.55
C PRO A 53 -0.57 7.15 11.06
N GLY A 54 -1.41 8.13 10.70
CA GLY A 54 -1.66 8.49 9.29
C GLY A 54 -2.58 7.57 8.46
N ILE A 55 -3.03 6.45 9.00
CA ILE A 55 -3.88 5.45 8.32
C ILE A 55 -5.40 5.73 8.36
N GLY A 56 -5.85 6.80 9.02
CA GLY A 56 -7.27 7.16 9.08
C GLY A 56 -8.04 6.75 10.35
N LYS A 57 -7.38 6.54 11.49
CA LYS A 57 -8.05 6.26 12.79
C LYS A 57 -9.04 7.35 13.19
N SER A 58 -8.57 8.59 13.30
CA SER A 58 -9.41 9.73 13.69
C SER A 58 -10.53 9.99 12.67
N ARG A 59 -10.35 9.61 11.40
CA ARG A 59 -11.44 9.64 10.40
C ARG A 59 -12.53 8.62 10.73
N ASN A 60 -12.17 7.36 10.94
CA ASN A 60 -13.13 6.32 11.31
C ASN A 60 -13.82 6.63 12.64
N ALA A 61 -13.09 7.17 13.60
CA ALA A 61 -13.63 7.62 14.88
C ALA A 61 -14.62 8.79 14.72
N THR A 62 -14.32 9.75 13.84
CA THR A 62 -15.24 10.86 13.52
C THR A 62 -16.57 10.36 12.95
N GLU A 63 -16.51 9.32 12.10
CA GLU A 63 -17.68 8.74 11.41
C GLU A 63 -18.33 7.59 12.21
N PHE A 64 -17.85 7.32 13.43
CA PHE A 64 -18.23 6.12 14.17
C PHE A 64 -19.73 6.06 14.47
N HIS A 65 -20.35 7.18 14.86
CA HIS A 65 -21.80 7.25 15.07
C HIS A 65 -22.61 6.91 13.81
N ARG A 66 -22.27 7.55 12.68
CA ARG A 66 -22.93 7.26 11.41
C ARG A 66 -22.75 5.78 11.03
N THR A 67 -21.53 5.26 11.24
CA THR A 67 -21.18 3.88 10.93
C THR A 67 -21.95 2.88 11.82
N THR A 68 -22.16 3.16 13.10
CA THR A 68 -22.98 2.29 13.97
C THR A 68 -24.45 2.27 13.54
N VAL A 69 -25.00 3.41 13.14
CA VAL A 69 -26.36 3.50 12.58
C VAL A 69 -26.49 2.70 11.28
N GLU A 70 -25.53 2.85 10.36
CA GLU A 70 -25.51 2.13 9.08
C GLU A 70 -25.38 0.61 9.27
N CYS A 71 -24.59 0.16 10.24
CA CYS A 71 -24.41 -1.27 10.56
C CYS A 71 -25.62 -1.91 11.26
N ALA A 72 -26.48 -1.11 11.91
CA ALA A 72 -27.63 -1.61 12.64
C ALA A 72 -28.73 -2.10 11.68
N PRO A 73 -29.43 -3.23 11.99
CA PRO A 73 -30.51 -3.72 11.16
C PRO A 73 -31.57 -2.65 10.90
N LEU A 74 -32.05 -2.57 9.65
CA LEU A 74 -33.16 -1.69 9.27
C LEU A 74 -34.37 -1.96 10.18
N ASP A 75 -35.07 -0.89 10.53
CA ASP A 75 -36.30 -0.92 11.35
C ASP A 75 -36.15 -1.63 12.71
N SER A 76 -34.95 -1.62 13.29
CA SER A 76 -34.68 -2.18 14.61
C SER A 76 -34.73 -1.14 15.73
N GLU A 77 -35.12 -1.57 16.94
CA GLU A 77 -35.04 -0.76 18.17
C GLU A 77 -33.62 -0.20 18.38
N LEU A 78 -32.60 -1.02 18.10
CA LEU A 78 -31.19 -0.63 18.16
C LEU A 78 -30.88 0.54 17.22
N ARG A 79 -31.33 0.47 15.96
CA ARG A 79 -31.10 1.54 14.99
C ARG A 79 -31.72 2.86 15.45
N ASN A 80 -32.97 2.83 15.90
CA ASN A 80 -33.67 4.01 16.43
C ASN A 80 -32.90 4.61 17.64
N ARG A 81 -32.44 3.76 18.56
CA ARG A 81 -31.60 4.18 19.70
C ARG A 81 -30.30 4.86 19.26
N LEU A 82 -29.65 4.35 18.22
CA LEU A 82 -28.39 4.90 17.69
C LEU A 82 -28.62 6.22 16.93
N GLU A 83 -29.70 6.34 16.17
CA GLU A 83 -30.07 7.58 15.46
C GLU A 83 -30.31 8.74 16.45
N ASN A 84 -30.86 8.43 17.63
CA ASN A 84 -31.16 9.39 18.70
C ASN A 84 -30.10 9.44 19.82
N ALA A 85 -28.91 8.89 19.59
CA ALA A 85 -27.88 8.81 20.62
C ALA A 85 -27.28 10.19 20.98
N TRP A 86 -26.87 10.36 22.24
CA TRP A 86 -26.01 11.46 22.66
C TRP A 86 -24.56 11.14 22.27
N VAL A 87 -24.00 11.90 21.33
CA VAL A 87 -22.70 11.62 20.73
C VAL A 87 -21.63 12.58 21.23
N PHE A 88 -20.58 12.04 21.83
CA PHE A 88 -19.40 12.77 22.28
C PHE A 88 -18.18 12.32 21.51
N ASN A 89 -17.55 13.26 20.83
CA ASN A 89 -16.27 13.09 20.15
C ASN A 89 -15.25 13.97 20.86
N VAL A 90 -14.55 13.38 21.83
CA VAL A 90 -13.50 14.05 22.60
C VAL A 90 -12.12 13.65 22.10
N SER A 91 -11.15 14.55 22.21
CA SER A 91 -9.79 14.31 21.74
C SER A 91 -8.74 14.76 22.75
N TYR A 92 -7.61 14.06 22.78
CA TYR A 92 -6.36 14.52 23.40
C TYR A 92 -5.35 15.09 22.40
N GLU A 93 -5.76 15.29 21.15
CA GLU A 93 -4.93 15.82 20.06
C GLU A 93 -5.36 17.23 19.64
N ASN A 94 -4.63 17.82 18.68
CA ASN A 94 -5.08 19.01 17.92
C ASN A 94 -5.66 20.15 18.76
N GLY A 95 -4.92 20.61 19.78
CA GLY A 95 -5.32 21.74 20.63
C GLY A 95 -6.04 21.35 21.93
N SER A 96 -6.54 20.11 22.03
CA SER A 96 -7.18 19.57 23.24
C SER A 96 -6.29 18.59 24.03
N SER A 97 -4.97 18.70 23.89
CA SER A 97 -3.99 17.94 24.68
C SER A 97 -4.16 18.17 26.19
N LEU A 98 -3.74 17.17 26.98
CA LEU A 98 -3.80 17.26 28.44
C LEU A 98 -3.04 18.48 28.96
N ARG A 99 -3.69 19.26 29.84
CA ARG A 99 -3.06 20.37 30.55
C ARG A 99 -2.38 19.86 31.82
N ILE A 100 -1.36 20.59 32.29
CA ILE A 100 -0.61 20.24 33.52
C ILE A 100 -1.53 20.16 34.75
N SER A 101 -2.60 20.96 34.77
CA SER A 101 -3.61 20.94 35.84
C SER A 101 -4.52 19.70 35.81
N GLU A 102 -4.61 18.98 34.69
CA GLU A 102 -5.47 17.81 34.52
C GLU A 102 -4.76 16.53 35.03
N GLN A 103 -4.72 16.35 36.35
CA GLN A 103 -4.09 15.16 36.94
C GLN A 103 -4.88 13.86 36.74
N ASP A 104 -6.22 13.96 36.72
CA ASP A 104 -7.10 12.82 36.43
C ASP A 104 -7.57 12.87 34.98
N THR A 105 -6.97 12.00 34.16
CA THR A 105 -7.29 11.92 32.74
C THR A 105 -8.67 11.30 32.46
N TYR A 106 -9.35 10.68 33.42
CA TYR A 106 -10.75 10.29 33.25
C TYR A 106 -11.67 11.51 33.45
N LEU A 107 -11.41 12.36 34.43
CA LEU A 107 -12.14 13.64 34.57
C LEU A 107 -11.87 14.56 33.38
N ALA A 108 -10.66 14.53 32.82
CA ALA A 108 -10.31 15.24 31.59
C ALA A 108 -11.20 14.86 30.39
N VAL A 109 -11.70 13.61 30.33
CA VAL A 109 -12.72 13.18 29.34
C VAL A 109 -14.03 13.95 29.60
N GLY A 110 -14.50 13.99 30.85
CA GLY A 110 -15.73 14.70 31.22
C GLY A 110 -15.63 16.21 30.95
N THR A 111 -14.49 16.84 31.25
CA THR A 111 -14.21 18.24 30.90
C THR A 111 -14.36 18.49 29.40
N ARG A 112 -13.87 17.59 28.54
CA ARG A 112 -14.01 17.68 27.08
C ARG A 112 -15.43 17.38 26.60
N MET A 113 -16.16 16.49 27.27
CA MET A 113 -17.59 16.29 27.00
C MET A 113 -18.38 17.55 27.32
N LEU A 114 -18.10 18.20 28.45
CA LEU A 114 -18.70 19.47 28.84
C LEU A 114 -18.37 20.58 27.83
N LEU A 115 -17.11 20.69 27.40
CA LEU A 115 -16.69 21.62 26.35
C LEU A 115 -17.52 21.43 25.06
N GLN A 116 -17.78 20.19 24.66
CA GLN A 116 -18.57 19.92 23.45
C GLN A 116 -20.01 20.46 23.55
N LEU A 117 -20.60 20.50 24.74
CA LEU A 117 -21.94 21.05 24.97
C LEU A 117 -22.01 22.57 24.79
N PHE A 118 -20.88 23.28 24.88
CA PHE A 118 -20.81 24.72 24.62
C PHE A 118 -20.67 25.08 23.13
N PHE A 119 -20.72 24.10 22.22
CA PHE A 119 -20.74 24.30 20.75
C PHE A 119 -19.66 25.27 20.20
N GLY A 120 -18.50 25.37 20.86
CA GLY A 120 -17.40 26.26 20.45
C GLY A 120 -17.47 27.69 21.00
N GLU A 121 -18.45 28.01 21.85
CA GLU A 121 -18.54 29.31 22.54
C GLU A 121 -17.46 29.50 23.62
N ARG A 122 -16.82 28.41 24.04
CA ARG A 122 -15.77 28.40 25.07
C ARG A 122 -14.55 27.64 24.60
N THR A 123 -13.40 28.00 25.14
CA THR A 123 -12.15 27.25 24.97
C THR A 123 -12.00 26.18 26.05
N LEU A 124 -11.13 25.19 25.83
CA LEU A 124 -10.81 24.20 26.86
C LEU A 124 -10.26 24.85 28.14
N ASP A 125 -9.42 25.88 27.98
CA ASP A 125 -8.81 26.59 29.11
C ASP A 125 -9.87 27.38 29.90
N ASP A 126 -10.91 27.91 29.23
CA ASP A 126 -12.05 28.52 29.91
C ASP A 126 -12.83 27.52 30.77
N ILE A 127 -13.01 26.29 30.28
CA ILE A 127 -13.69 25.24 31.06
C ILE A 127 -12.85 24.85 32.27
N ILE A 128 -11.55 24.59 32.06
CA ILE A 128 -10.62 24.19 33.12
C ILE A 128 -10.49 25.27 34.19
N GLY A 129 -10.50 26.56 33.80
CA GLY A 129 -10.35 27.67 34.74
C GLY A 129 -11.60 28.02 35.55
N ASN A 130 -12.80 27.72 35.02
CA ASN A 130 -14.07 28.20 35.60
C ASN A 130 -14.96 27.10 36.19
N TYR A 131 -14.69 25.82 35.91
CA TYR A 131 -15.52 24.70 36.33
C TYR A 131 -14.70 23.66 37.09
N GLU A 132 -15.32 23.03 38.10
CA GLU A 132 -14.76 21.81 38.69
C GLU A 132 -14.77 20.68 37.66
N PRO A 133 -13.67 19.93 37.47
CA PRO A 133 -13.59 18.88 36.45
C PRO A 133 -14.68 17.81 36.65
N PRO A 134 -15.68 17.71 35.75
CA PRO A 134 -16.73 16.72 35.90
C PRO A 134 -16.24 15.34 35.46
N SER A 135 -16.79 14.28 36.04
CA SER A 135 -16.68 12.97 35.41
C SER A 135 -17.55 12.91 34.15
N PRO A 136 -17.27 12.02 33.19
CA PRO A 136 -18.18 11.73 32.08
C PRO A 136 -19.62 11.48 32.53
N TRP A 137 -19.82 10.79 33.66
CA TRP A 137 -21.15 10.50 34.18
C TRP A 137 -21.87 11.75 34.70
N ASP A 138 -21.15 12.68 35.32
CA ASP A 138 -21.73 13.96 35.76
C ASP A 138 -22.27 14.75 34.58
N VAL A 139 -21.55 14.77 33.46
CA VAL A 139 -22.00 15.42 32.22
C VAL A 139 -23.27 14.74 31.68
N LEU A 140 -23.32 13.41 31.66
CA LEU A 140 -24.52 12.69 31.22
C LEU A 140 -25.72 12.95 32.15
N ALA A 141 -25.50 13.02 33.47
CA ALA A 141 -26.54 13.34 34.43
C ALA A 141 -27.08 14.78 34.26
N LEU A 142 -26.21 15.73 33.93
CA LEU A 142 -26.62 17.11 33.62
C LEU A 142 -27.52 17.15 32.38
N ILE A 143 -27.18 16.41 31.33
CA ILE A 143 -27.99 16.35 30.10
C ILE A 143 -29.33 15.67 30.36
N ALA A 144 -29.32 14.53 31.06
CA ALA A 144 -30.55 13.82 31.41
C ALA A 144 -31.53 14.71 32.19
N LYS A 145 -31.01 15.52 33.11
CA LYS A 145 -31.79 16.52 33.85
C LYS A 145 -32.32 17.63 32.93
N TYR A 146 -31.51 18.12 31.99
CA TYR A 146 -31.93 19.16 31.04
C TYR A 146 -33.00 18.66 30.06
N GLU A 147 -32.86 17.43 29.58
CA GLU A 147 -33.77 16.77 28.64
C GLU A 147 -35.04 16.20 29.28
N ASP A 148 -35.16 16.27 30.62
CA ASP A 148 -36.21 15.63 31.41
C ASP A 148 -36.38 14.12 31.08
N LYS A 149 -35.25 13.41 30.95
CA LYS A 149 -35.18 11.99 30.60
C LYS A 149 -34.43 11.20 31.67
N LYS A 150 -34.81 9.93 31.86
CA LYS A 150 -34.00 9.01 32.67
C LYS A 150 -32.75 8.61 31.89
N LEU A 151 -31.62 8.55 32.58
CA LEU A 151 -30.36 8.05 32.01
C LEU A 151 -30.49 6.64 31.44
N GLU A 152 -31.32 5.78 32.03
CA GLU A 152 -31.52 4.39 31.58
C GLU A 152 -32.14 4.30 30.17
N ASP A 153 -32.95 5.31 29.80
CA ASP A 153 -33.60 5.39 28.49
C ASP A 153 -32.69 5.99 27.40
N ALA A 154 -31.59 6.63 27.81
CA ALA A 154 -30.64 7.24 26.90
C ALA A 154 -29.75 6.20 26.19
N THR A 155 -29.25 6.58 25.02
CA THR A 155 -28.17 5.89 24.34
C THR A 155 -27.03 6.87 24.17
N VAL A 156 -25.83 6.47 24.55
CA VAL A 156 -24.65 7.35 24.54
C VAL A 156 -23.57 6.72 23.68
N ILE A 157 -22.97 7.51 22.81
CA ILE A 157 -21.77 7.13 22.06
C ILE A 157 -20.65 8.05 22.51
N LEU A 158 -19.63 7.48 23.16
CA LEU A 158 -18.46 8.21 23.61
C LEU A 158 -17.24 7.75 22.80
N VAL A 159 -16.72 8.65 21.98
CA VAL A 159 -15.50 8.46 21.20
C VAL A 159 -14.37 9.28 21.83
N VAL A 160 -13.30 8.61 22.26
CA VAL A 160 -12.10 9.23 22.85
C VAL A 160 -10.91 9.04 21.91
N ASP A 161 -10.53 10.11 21.21
CA ASP A 161 -9.42 10.12 20.26
C ASP A 161 -8.08 10.43 20.92
N GLY A 162 -7.02 9.76 20.48
CA GLY A 162 -5.66 10.06 20.89
C GLY A 162 -5.32 9.61 22.31
N LEU A 163 -5.91 8.52 22.81
CA LEU A 163 -5.74 8.06 24.19
C LEU A 163 -4.28 7.79 24.58
N HIS A 164 -3.43 7.40 23.63
CA HIS A 164 -1.98 7.26 23.85
C HIS A 164 -1.29 8.53 24.38
N ASN A 165 -1.87 9.72 24.24
CA ASN A 165 -1.34 10.95 24.82
C ASN A 165 -1.46 11.01 26.36
N THR A 166 -2.19 10.08 26.98
CA THR A 166 -2.21 9.94 28.44
C THR A 166 -1.06 9.04 28.96
N MET A 167 -0.20 8.53 28.07
CA MET A 167 0.96 7.72 28.43
C MET A 167 2.15 8.65 28.74
N SER A 168 2.78 8.43 29.89
CA SER A 168 4.08 9.01 30.24
C SER A 168 5.23 8.13 29.77
N ASP A 169 5.03 6.81 29.74
CA ASP A 169 6.02 5.81 29.33
C ASP A 169 5.50 4.89 28.24
N ARG A 170 6.40 4.38 27.38
CA ARG A 170 6.04 3.42 26.31
C ARG A 170 5.39 2.13 26.85
N GLY A 171 5.68 1.77 28.09
CA GLY A 171 5.14 0.58 28.76
C GLY A 171 3.80 0.81 29.46
N ASP A 172 3.23 2.02 29.41
CA ASP A 172 2.08 2.35 30.25
C ASP A 172 0.84 1.51 29.97
N GLY A 173 0.58 1.13 28.72
CA GLY A 173 -0.56 0.26 28.47
C GLY A 173 -0.36 -1.18 28.96
N LEU A 174 0.87 -1.60 29.27
CA LEU A 174 1.15 -2.84 29.99
C LEU A 174 1.10 -2.69 31.51
N ASN A 175 1.23 -1.48 32.02
CA ASN A 175 1.20 -1.17 33.43
C ASN A 175 -0.23 -0.86 33.88
N LYS A 176 -0.88 -1.77 34.61
CA LYS A 176 -2.25 -1.58 35.13
C LYS A 176 -2.39 -0.36 36.05
N ASN A 177 -1.29 0.14 36.60
CA ASN A 177 -1.27 1.31 37.47
C ASN A 177 -1.06 2.63 36.71
N SER A 178 -0.75 2.56 35.41
CA SER A 178 -0.55 3.75 34.59
C SER A 178 -1.83 4.55 34.45
N LEU A 179 -1.66 5.84 34.20
CA LEU A 179 -2.75 6.77 33.94
C LEU A 179 -3.54 6.35 32.70
N PHE A 180 -2.85 5.95 31.63
CA PHE A 180 -3.45 5.39 30.43
C PHE A 180 -4.36 4.19 30.70
N TYR A 181 -3.85 3.16 31.41
CA TYR A 181 -4.63 1.94 31.61
C TYR A 181 -5.84 2.18 32.50
N LYS A 182 -5.67 2.98 33.57
CA LYS A 182 -6.77 3.39 34.45
C LYS A 182 -7.85 4.11 33.67
N THR A 183 -7.49 5.05 32.81
CA THR A 183 -8.46 5.81 32.00
C THR A 183 -9.17 4.94 30.98
N LEU A 184 -8.45 4.06 30.29
CA LEU A 184 -9.06 3.08 29.40
C LEU A 184 -10.06 2.17 30.15
N SER A 185 -9.70 1.72 31.36
CA SER A 185 -10.59 0.90 32.19
C SER A 185 -11.84 1.66 32.60
N ASN A 186 -11.68 2.88 33.12
CA ASN A 186 -12.78 3.74 33.58
C ASN A 186 -13.74 4.10 32.43
N ILE A 187 -13.21 4.38 31.23
CA ILE A 187 -14.05 4.59 30.03
C ILE A 187 -14.85 3.32 29.69
N GLY A 188 -14.25 2.14 29.84
CA GLY A 188 -14.97 0.88 29.64
C GLY A 188 -15.99 0.59 30.75
N ASP A 189 -15.75 1.05 31.98
CA ASP A 189 -16.65 0.87 33.11
C ASP A 189 -17.95 1.68 32.95
N LEU A 190 -17.93 2.79 32.20
CA LEU A 190 -19.13 3.56 31.82
C LEU A 190 -20.20 2.71 31.13
N SER A 191 -19.78 1.71 30.34
CA SER A 191 -20.69 0.80 29.61
C SER A 191 -21.32 -0.29 30.47
N LEU A 192 -20.87 -0.45 31.72
CA LEU A 192 -21.41 -1.48 32.63
C LEU A 192 -22.65 -0.98 33.40
N GLY A 193 -23.05 0.27 33.22
CA GLY A 193 -24.28 0.81 33.80
C GLY A 193 -25.56 0.31 33.09
N LYS A 194 -26.71 0.71 33.65
CA LYS A 194 -28.02 0.48 33.03
C LYS A 194 -28.30 1.35 31.80
N THR A 195 -27.53 2.42 31.60
CA THR A 195 -27.57 3.24 30.39
C THR A 195 -26.81 2.52 29.27
N PHE A 196 -27.35 2.54 28.05
CA PHE A 196 -26.66 1.93 26.91
C PHE A 196 -25.55 2.85 26.41
N VAL A 197 -24.30 2.59 26.84
CA VAL A 197 -23.13 3.39 26.47
C VAL A 197 -22.20 2.59 25.55
N ILE A 198 -21.92 3.14 24.38
CA ILE A 198 -20.96 2.62 23.41
C ILE A 198 -19.68 3.44 23.51
N SER A 199 -18.67 2.89 24.18
CA SER A 199 -17.35 3.51 24.33
C SER A 199 -16.39 3.06 23.22
N CYS A 200 -15.84 4.01 22.49
CA CYS A 200 -14.84 3.79 21.46
C CYS A 200 -13.59 4.63 21.74
N CYS A 201 -12.40 4.03 21.73
CA CYS A 201 -11.15 4.76 21.90
C CYS A 201 -10.25 4.60 20.67
N THR A 202 -9.47 5.63 20.37
CA THR A 202 -8.36 5.54 19.42
C THR A 202 -7.03 5.65 20.16
N ALA A 203 -6.02 4.92 19.68
CA ALA A 203 -4.66 5.08 20.16
C ALA A 203 -3.68 4.83 19.02
N THR A 204 -2.63 5.64 18.95
CA THR A 204 -1.49 5.38 18.07
C THR A 204 -0.49 4.53 18.82
N THR A 205 -0.08 3.42 18.22
CA THR A 205 0.98 2.57 18.72
C THR A 205 2.11 2.47 17.70
N ALA A 206 3.32 2.25 18.17
CA ALA A 206 4.47 1.80 17.38
C ALA A 206 4.92 0.38 17.79
N GLY A 207 4.07 -0.34 18.53
CA GLY A 207 4.26 -1.67 19.13
C GLY A 207 2.99 -2.55 19.05
N PRO A 208 3.04 -3.84 19.44
CA PRO A 208 1.96 -4.85 19.25
C PRO A 208 0.77 -4.41 20.01
N ILE A 209 -0.42 -4.73 19.54
CA ILE A 209 -1.60 -4.49 20.36
C ILE A 209 -1.50 -5.30 21.67
N GLU A 210 -0.97 -6.53 21.62
CA GLU A 210 -0.79 -7.45 22.74
C GLU A 210 0.25 -6.98 23.76
N ASN A 211 1.26 -6.20 23.35
CA ASN A 211 2.19 -5.53 24.27
C ASN A 211 1.96 -4.01 24.37
N PHE A 212 0.90 -3.51 23.75
CA PHE A 212 0.44 -2.12 23.89
C PHE A 212 -0.59 -2.06 25.00
N ILE A 213 -1.41 -3.09 25.18
CA ILE A 213 -2.37 -3.16 26.29
C ILE A 213 -2.26 -4.52 26.99
N VAL A 214 -2.06 -4.50 28.30
CA VAL A 214 -2.04 -5.71 29.14
C VAL A 214 -3.32 -6.54 28.96
N ASN A 215 -3.16 -7.86 28.99
CA ASN A 215 -4.27 -8.82 28.99
C ASN A 215 -5.30 -8.47 30.06
N SER A 216 -6.57 -8.49 29.66
CA SER A 216 -7.71 -8.17 30.50
C SER A 216 -8.86 -9.13 30.23
N LEU A 217 -9.65 -9.40 31.27
CA LEU A 217 -10.91 -10.12 31.16
C LEU A 217 -12.01 -9.26 30.50
N ARG A 218 -11.77 -7.96 30.34
CA ARG A 218 -12.67 -7.06 29.62
C ARG A 218 -12.65 -7.39 28.13
N LYS A 219 -13.84 -7.54 27.53
CA LYS A 219 -14.00 -7.72 26.10
C LYS A 219 -13.51 -6.47 25.36
N ARG A 220 -12.62 -6.67 24.39
CA ARG A 220 -12.06 -5.62 23.53
C ARG A 220 -12.35 -5.96 22.09
N VAL A 221 -12.97 -5.04 21.36
CA VAL A 221 -13.27 -5.20 19.94
C VAL A 221 -12.33 -4.28 19.16
N PHE A 222 -11.33 -4.86 18.51
CA PHE A 222 -10.39 -4.12 17.67
C PHE A 222 -11.02 -3.92 16.29
N LEU A 223 -11.26 -2.67 15.93
CA LEU A 223 -11.93 -2.30 14.68
C LEU A 223 -10.90 -2.14 13.56
N PRO A 224 -11.10 -2.78 12.39
CA PRO A 224 -10.14 -2.72 11.29
C PRO A 224 -10.11 -1.32 10.66
N VAL A 225 -8.91 -0.88 10.28
CA VAL A 225 -8.68 0.35 9.52
C VAL A 225 -8.15 -0.04 8.15
N SER A 226 -8.97 0.18 7.12
CA SER A 226 -8.69 -0.27 5.75
C SER A 226 -8.06 0.81 4.88
N SER A 227 -7.39 0.39 3.81
CA SER A 227 -6.87 1.25 2.75
C SER A 227 -7.99 2.04 2.10
N LEU A 228 -7.73 3.30 1.80
CA LEU A 228 -8.63 4.13 1.01
C LEU A 228 -8.54 3.74 -0.46
N LYS A 229 -9.69 3.67 -1.13
CA LYS A 229 -9.77 3.83 -2.59
C LYS A 229 -9.52 5.31 -2.93
N PRO A 230 -9.20 5.64 -4.21
CA PRO A 230 -9.09 7.03 -4.64
C PRO A 230 -10.27 7.87 -4.12
N PRO A 231 -10.01 8.93 -3.32
CA PRO A 231 -11.07 9.66 -2.64
C PRO A 231 -11.91 10.51 -3.61
N THR A 232 -13.14 10.75 -3.21
CA THR A 232 -14.08 11.66 -3.88
C THR A 232 -14.56 12.74 -2.91
N ILE A 233 -15.05 13.86 -3.43
CA ILE A 233 -15.65 14.95 -2.66
C ILE A 233 -17.01 15.26 -3.27
N THR A 234 -18.04 15.42 -2.43
CA THR A 234 -19.35 15.89 -2.87
C THR A 234 -19.56 17.34 -2.44
N TYR A 235 -19.85 18.20 -3.42
CA TYR A 235 -20.20 19.61 -3.21
C TYR A 235 -21.46 19.92 -4.01
N ASP A 236 -22.47 20.54 -3.37
CA ASP A 236 -23.79 20.84 -3.96
C ASP A 236 -24.45 19.64 -4.68
N GLY A 237 -24.36 18.45 -4.08
CA GLY A 237 -24.92 17.21 -4.63
C GLY A 237 -24.14 16.62 -5.81
N ILE A 238 -23.06 17.27 -6.26
CA ILE A 238 -22.19 16.79 -7.33
C ILE A 238 -20.96 16.13 -6.71
N THR A 239 -20.79 14.84 -6.97
CA THR A 239 -19.59 14.08 -6.58
C THR A 239 -18.51 14.24 -7.63
N LYS A 240 -17.31 14.61 -7.20
CA LYS A 240 -16.10 14.74 -8.04
C LYS A 240 -14.96 13.90 -7.47
N ASP A 241 -14.12 13.37 -8.34
CA ASP A 241 -12.89 12.70 -7.93
C ASP A 241 -11.88 13.75 -7.40
N VAL A 242 -11.18 13.42 -6.32
CA VAL A 242 -10.09 14.26 -5.79
C VAL A 242 -8.90 14.24 -6.74
N PHE A 243 -8.67 13.07 -7.36
CA PHE A 243 -7.58 12.84 -8.29
C PHE A 243 -8.16 12.45 -9.65
N ASP A 244 -7.73 13.14 -10.71
CA ASP A 244 -8.07 12.76 -12.07
C ASP A 244 -7.30 11.50 -12.49
N VAL A 245 -7.81 10.34 -12.09
CA VAL A 245 -7.21 9.02 -12.39
C VAL A 245 -7.33 8.62 -13.86
N SER A 246 -7.98 9.43 -14.70
CA SER A 246 -7.90 9.29 -16.16
C SER A 246 -6.51 9.67 -16.68
N ASN A 247 -5.78 10.54 -15.96
CA ASN A 247 -4.38 10.81 -16.20
C ASN A 247 -3.52 9.64 -15.67
N PRO A 248 -2.76 8.94 -16.53
CA PRO A 248 -1.96 7.79 -16.11
C PRO A 248 -0.90 8.10 -15.04
N ILE A 249 -0.36 9.32 -15.05
CA ILE A 249 0.63 9.76 -14.05
C ILE A 249 -0.05 9.93 -12.69
N ILE A 250 -1.21 10.60 -12.64
CA ILE A 250 -1.97 10.74 -11.38
C ILE A 250 -2.37 9.36 -10.85
N LYS A 251 -2.80 8.47 -11.73
CA LYS A 251 -3.12 7.09 -11.39
C LYS A 251 -1.92 6.36 -10.79
N LEU A 252 -0.71 6.56 -11.32
CA LEU A 252 0.52 6.01 -10.73
C LEU A 252 0.74 6.52 -9.31
N LEU A 253 0.75 7.84 -9.14
CA LEU A 253 1.07 8.51 -7.88
C LEU A 253 0.08 8.09 -6.77
N VAL A 254 -1.22 8.01 -7.11
CA VAL A 254 -2.26 7.52 -6.20
C VAL A 254 -2.05 6.04 -5.86
N SER A 255 -1.67 5.22 -6.84
CA SER A 255 -1.34 3.80 -6.62
C SER A 255 -0.13 3.64 -5.70
N ASP A 256 0.91 4.46 -5.86
CA ASP A 256 2.13 4.40 -5.05
C ASP A 256 1.90 4.78 -3.58
N CYS A 257 0.87 5.59 -3.32
CA CYS A 257 0.40 5.90 -1.97
C CYS A 257 -0.36 4.73 -1.31
N GLY A 258 -0.78 3.71 -2.07
CA GLY A 258 -1.35 2.45 -1.58
C GLY A 258 -2.57 2.62 -0.66
N GLY A 259 -3.37 3.68 -0.87
CA GLY A 259 -4.53 3.99 -0.04
C GLY A 259 -4.22 4.47 1.38
N HIS A 260 -2.99 4.90 1.65
CA HIS A 260 -2.61 5.46 2.94
C HIS A 260 -3.09 6.91 3.05
N GLY A 261 -4.02 7.18 3.99
CA GLY A 261 -4.72 8.47 4.11
C GLY A 261 -3.79 9.67 4.11
N ARG A 262 -2.79 9.71 5.01
CA ARG A 262 -1.83 10.84 5.05
C ARG A 262 -1.01 10.98 3.77
N ALA A 263 -0.65 9.87 3.11
CA ALA A 263 0.14 9.94 1.88
C ALA A 263 -0.67 10.58 0.75
N LEU A 264 -1.96 10.21 0.65
CA LEU A 264 -2.91 10.83 -0.27
C LEU A 264 -3.17 12.30 0.05
N GLU A 265 -3.23 12.70 1.32
CA GLU A 265 -3.36 14.11 1.71
C GLU A 265 -2.15 14.93 1.27
N VAL A 266 -0.93 14.45 1.56
CA VAL A 266 0.31 15.11 1.13
C VAL A 266 0.38 15.20 -0.39
N LEU A 267 -0.04 14.15 -1.11
CA LEU A 267 -0.13 14.16 -2.57
C LEU A 267 -1.13 15.21 -3.08
N GLN A 268 -2.34 15.25 -2.50
CA GLN A 268 -3.36 16.24 -2.86
C GLN A 268 -2.86 17.67 -2.63
N ASP A 269 -2.27 17.93 -1.46
CA ASP A 269 -1.77 19.25 -1.10
C ASP A 269 -0.64 19.70 -2.04
N SER A 270 0.18 18.76 -2.51
CA SER A 270 1.24 19.03 -3.47
C SER A 270 0.68 19.30 -4.87
N LEU A 271 -0.29 18.51 -5.34
CA LEU A 271 -0.94 18.70 -6.64
C LEU A 271 -1.85 19.93 -6.71
N SER A 272 -2.32 20.44 -5.57
CA SER A 272 -3.19 21.63 -5.52
C SER A 272 -2.40 22.94 -5.66
N ARG A 273 -1.09 22.93 -5.40
CA ARG A 273 -0.23 24.12 -5.48
C ARG A 273 0.22 24.43 -6.91
N ASP A 274 0.44 23.40 -7.71
CA ASP A 274 1.01 23.51 -9.04
C ASP A 274 0.25 22.61 -10.03
N ASN A 275 0.07 23.08 -11.26
CA ASN A 275 -0.51 22.26 -12.31
C ASN A 275 0.44 21.08 -12.61
N ILE A 276 -0.05 19.84 -12.55
CA ILE A 276 0.76 18.63 -12.82
C ILE A 276 1.50 18.69 -14.16
N ASN A 277 0.96 19.41 -15.13
CA ASN A 277 1.59 19.61 -16.44
C ASN A 277 2.87 20.47 -16.40
N ASN A 278 3.17 21.12 -15.29
CA ASN A 278 4.35 21.96 -15.10
C ASN A 278 5.30 21.43 -14.00
N LEU A 279 4.94 20.31 -13.36
CA LEU A 279 5.71 19.73 -12.25
C LEU A 279 6.76 18.74 -12.76
N ASN A 280 7.94 18.76 -12.14
CA ASN A 280 8.83 17.61 -12.16
C ASN A 280 8.26 16.55 -11.20
N ILE A 281 7.93 15.37 -11.72
CA ILE A 281 7.30 14.29 -10.96
C ILE A 281 8.28 13.63 -9.98
N SER A 282 9.58 13.54 -10.32
CA SER A 282 10.61 13.06 -9.40
C SER A 282 10.77 14.01 -8.23
N ASP A 283 10.85 15.33 -8.48
CA ASP A 283 10.89 16.33 -7.40
C ASP A 283 9.63 16.27 -6.52
N LEU A 284 8.46 16.11 -7.13
CA LEU A 284 7.19 15.93 -6.42
C LEU A 284 7.22 14.71 -5.50
N MET A 285 7.66 13.55 -6.01
CA MET A 285 7.66 12.31 -5.25
C MET A 285 8.78 12.23 -4.23
N GLY A 286 9.95 12.79 -4.52
CA GLY A 286 11.02 13.02 -3.56
C GLY A 286 10.57 13.93 -2.42
N SER A 287 9.86 15.02 -2.72
CA SER A 287 9.28 15.93 -1.72
C SER A 287 8.20 15.24 -0.87
N LEU A 288 7.28 14.51 -1.51
CA LEU A 288 6.25 13.73 -0.82
C LEU A 288 6.88 12.70 0.11
N ARG A 289 7.85 11.93 -0.38
CA ARG A 289 8.57 10.93 0.39
C ARG A 289 9.31 11.55 1.57
N ASN A 290 10.08 12.62 1.36
CA ASN A 290 10.81 13.32 2.42
C ASN A 290 9.86 13.90 3.47
N THR A 291 8.71 14.45 3.05
CA THR A 291 7.67 14.93 3.98
C THR A 291 7.16 13.80 4.85
N LEU A 292 6.82 12.67 4.23
CA LEU A 292 6.28 11.51 4.91
C LEU A 292 7.31 10.81 5.83
N GLU A 293 8.56 10.67 5.37
CA GLU A 293 9.67 10.13 6.16
C GLU A 293 9.92 10.99 7.40
N ASN A 294 9.94 12.32 7.25
CA ASN A 294 10.09 13.23 8.39
C ASN A 294 8.92 13.12 9.37
N LEU A 295 7.69 13.01 8.89
CA LEU A 295 6.50 12.82 9.74
C LEU A 295 6.55 11.48 10.51
N TYR A 296 7.16 10.45 9.93
CA TYR A 296 7.11 9.07 10.45
C TYR A 296 8.47 8.47 10.77
N LYS A 297 9.51 9.28 10.99
CA LYS A 297 10.89 8.82 11.24
C LYS A 297 11.00 7.71 12.30
N LYS A 298 10.19 7.80 13.37
CA LYS A 298 10.14 6.78 14.43
C LYS A 298 9.52 5.45 13.99
N ALA A 299 8.55 5.48 13.07
CA ALA A 299 7.88 4.30 12.53
C ALA A 299 8.78 3.49 11.59
N PHE A 300 9.83 4.13 11.06
CA PHE A 300 10.81 3.54 10.14
C PHE A 300 12.17 3.31 10.81
N SER A 301 12.25 3.30 12.14
CA SER A 301 13.51 3.10 12.88
C SER A 301 13.92 1.62 12.94
N TYR A 302 14.23 1.04 11.78
CA TYR A 302 14.78 -0.31 11.63
C TYR A 302 16.29 -0.26 11.40
N THR A 303 16.99 -1.34 11.73
CA THR A 303 18.37 -1.54 11.25
C THR A 303 18.38 -1.88 9.77
N SER A 304 19.53 -1.70 9.12
CA SER A 304 19.72 -2.05 7.70
C SER A 304 19.34 -3.52 7.40
N ASP A 305 19.74 -4.46 8.26
CA ASP A 305 19.40 -5.88 8.11
C ASP A 305 17.91 -6.17 8.27
N GLU A 306 17.27 -5.58 9.29
CA GLU A 306 15.83 -5.70 9.51
C GLU A 306 15.02 -5.14 8.34
N ALA A 307 15.40 -3.97 7.83
CA ALA A 307 14.73 -3.35 6.70
C ALA A 307 14.85 -4.23 5.44
N LYS A 308 16.04 -4.81 5.19
CA LYS A 308 16.25 -5.76 4.08
C LYS A 308 15.37 -7.00 4.20
N GLN A 309 15.24 -7.57 5.39
CA GLN A 309 14.36 -8.74 5.64
C GLN A 309 12.89 -8.42 5.39
N ILE A 310 12.41 -7.25 5.83
CA ILE A 310 11.03 -6.80 5.60
C ILE A 310 10.78 -6.61 4.10
N VAL A 311 11.66 -5.88 3.42
CA VAL A 311 11.60 -5.64 1.97
C VAL A 311 11.57 -6.95 1.20
N ARG A 312 12.44 -7.90 1.54
CA ARG A 312 12.49 -9.23 0.94
C ARG A 312 11.17 -9.98 1.13
N ALA A 313 10.62 -9.99 2.34
CA ALA A 313 9.37 -10.66 2.64
C ALA A 313 8.20 -10.13 1.80
N VAL A 314 8.12 -8.80 1.62
CA VAL A 314 7.11 -8.15 0.76
C VAL A 314 7.33 -8.48 -0.71
N LEU A 315 8.55 -8.33 -1.24
CA LEU A 315 8.83 -8.54 -2.67
C LEU A 315 8.67 -9.98 -3.12
N THR A 316 9.03 -10.94 -2.27
CA THR A 316 8.87 -12.37 -2.55
C THR A 316 7.47 -12.88 -2.21
N HIS A 317 6.57 -11.99 -1.77
CA HIS A 317 5.21 -12.29 -1.34
C HIS A 317 5.18 -13.49 -0.38
N LYS A 318 6.13 -13.54 0.55
CA LYS A 318 6.40 -14.72 1.39
C LYS A 318 5.20 -15.00 2.29
N LEU A 319 4.75 -16.26 2.32
CA LEU A 319 3.74 -16.70 3.28
C LEU A 319 4.38 -16.77 4.67
N LEU A 320 3.81 -16.04 5.62
CA LEU A 320 4.34 -15.89 6.97
C LEU A 320 3.26 -16.24 7.99
N ASP A 321 3.66 -16.82 9.11
CA ASP A 321 2.81 -16.89 10.30
C ASP A 321 2.93 -15.56 11.05
N LEU A 322 1.79 -14.99 11.46
CA LEU A 322 1.69 -13.69 12.11
C LEU A 322 2.59 -13.55 13.35
N TYR A 323 2.86 -14.64 14.08
CA TYR A 323 3.57 -14.64 15.36
C TYR A 323 4.94 -15.31 15.30
N GLN A 324 5.38 -15.78 14.13
CA GLN A 324 6.71 -16.38 13.95
C GLN A 324 7.69 -15.41 13.30
N PRO A 325 9.00 -15.56 13.55
CA PRO A 325 10.02 -14.75 12.90
C PRO A 325 9.93 -14.79 11.37
N ILE A 326 10.10 -13.64 10.72
CA ILE A 326 10.06 -13.53 9.26
C ILE A 326 11.23 -14.27 8.57
N GLU A 327 12.34 -14.43 9.29
CA GLU A 327 13.50 -15.24 8.90
C GLU A 327 14.08 -15.99 10.10
N ILE A 328 14.88 -17.04 9.83
CA ILE A 328 15.44 -17.95 10.84
C ILE A 328 16.25 -17.20 11.93
N LYS A 329 16.98 -16.15 11.54
CA LYS A 329 17.81 -15.34 12.46
C LYS A 329 17.13 -14.04 12.90
N SER A 330 15.92 -13.78 12.42
CA SER A 330 15.20 -12.55 12.74
C SER A 330 14.55 -12.64 14.12
N THR A 331 14.46 -11.51 14.82
CA THR A 331 13.55 -11.39 15.97
C THR A 331 12.23 -10.69 15.60
N LEU A 332 12.12 -10.23 14.35
CA LEU A 332 10.95 -9.57 13.81
C LEU A 332 9.93 -10.59 13.35
N THR A 333 8.70 -10.39 13.77
CA THR A 333 7.51 -11.16 13.40
C THR A 333 6.57 -10.25 12.59
N PRO A 334 5.67 -10.77 11.75
CA PRO A 334 4.74 -9.92 11.00
C PRO A 334 3.88 -9.04 11.92
N ASP A 335 3.43 -9.56 13.07
CA ASP A 335 2.73 -8.77 14.06
C ASP A 335 3.64 -7.66 14.61
N LYS A 336 4.98 -7.86 14.73
CA LYS A 336 5.97 -6.80 15.03
C LYS A 336 6.04 -5.68 13.99
N ILE A 337 5.83 -6.02 12.72
CA ILE A 337 6.07 -5.09 11.63
C ILE A 337 4.83 -4.20 11.41
N ILE A 338 3.62 -4.78 11.37
CA ILE A 338 2.39 -4.02 11.11
C ILE A 338 1.99 -3.02 12.21
N ARG A 339 2.65 -3.08 13.36
CA ARG A 339 2.43 -2.20 14.52
C ARG A 339 2.66 -0.74 14.25
N THR A 340 3.57 -0.44 13.32
CA THR A 340 3.85 0.93 12.91
C THR A 340 2.70 1.51 12.10
N GLY A 341 1.73 0.69 11.68
CA GLY A 341 0.64 1.01 10.74
C GLY A 341 1.10 1.41 9.34
N MET A 342 2.41 1.43 9.08
CA MET A 342 2.97 1.68 7.76
C MET A 342 2.87 0.44 6.88
N PHE A 343 2.90 -0.75 7.50
CA PHE A 343 2.80 -2.04 6.85
C PHE A 343 1.45 -2.69 7.16
N ARG A 344 1.00 -3.58 6.27
CA ARG A 344 -0.23 -4.36 6.43
C ARG A 344 0.09 -5.84 6.40
N PHE A 345 -0.82 -6.64 6.96
CA PHE A 345 -0.76 -8.09 6.92
C PHE A 345 -2.07 -8.65 6.41
N GLU A 346 -2.03 -9.23 5.21
CA GLU A 346 -3.18 -9.79 4.53
C GLU A 346 -3.31 -11.27 4.90
N LYS A 347 -4.24 -11.58 5.81
CA LYS A 347 -4.48 -12.94 6.27
C LYS A 347 -5.08 -13.82 5.18
N VAL A 348 -4.63 -15.07 5.13
CA VAL A 348 -5.22 -16.12 4.29
C VAL A 348 -6.32 -16.83 5.07
N GLY A 349 -7.57 -16.56 4.68
CA GLY A 349 -8.76 -17.08 5.36
C GLY A 349 -8.77 -16.73 6.85
N ASN A 350 -9.18 -17.68 7.69
CA ASN A 350 -9.22 -17.52 9.15
C ASN A 350 -7.93 -17.97 9.85
N SER A 351 -6.83 -18.15 9.12
CA SER A 351 -5.57 -18.63 9.69
C SER A 351 -4.71 -17.48 10.25
N ASN A 352 -3.66 -17.86 11.00
CA ASN A 352 -2.60 -16.92 11.38
C ASN A 352 -1.59 -16.67 10.24
N TYR A 353 -1.76 -17.32 9.09
CA TYR A 353 -0.89 -17.13 7.96
C TYR A 353 -1.36 -15.98 7.08
N GLY A 354 -0.41 -15.29 6.46
CA GLY A 354 -0.68 -14.16 5.60
C GLY A 354 0.57 -13.60 4.94
N PHE A 355 0.40 -12.44 4.32
CA PHE A 355 1.43 -11.75 3.55
C PHE A 355 1.63 -10.35 4.09
N LEU A 356 2.89 -9.95 4.26
CA LEU A 356 3.21 -8.54 4.52
C LEU A 356 3.06 -7.74 3.23
N THR A 357 2.37 -6.61 3.29
CA THR A 357 2.21 -5.68 2.17
C THR A 357 2.49 -4.24 2.59
N MET A 358 2.97 -3.43 1.66
CA MET A 358 3.18 -1.99 1.87
C MET A 358 3.01 -1.18 0.57
N PRO A 359 2.55 0.07 0.66
CA PRO A 359 2.64 1.06 -0.42
C PRO A 359 4.07 1.22 -0.98
N TYR A 360 4.16 1.58 -2.26
CA TYR A 360 5.44 1.85 -2.93
C TYR A 360 6.25 2.95 -2.24
N VAL A 361 5.60 4.03 -1.79
CA VAL A 361 6.31 5.13 -1.10
C VAL A 361 7.01 4.65 0.18
N TRP A 362 6.42 3.71 0.91
CA TRP A 362 7.04 3.11 2.11
C TRP A 362 8.09 2.08 1.76
N PHE A 363 7.88 1.34 0.68
CA PHE A 363 8.90 0.49 0.10
C PHE A 363 10.16 1.28 -0.22
N TRP A 364 10.01 2.45 -0.86
CA TRP A 364 11.11 3.35 -1.16
C TRP A 364 11.85 3.77 0.12
N VAL A 365 11.13 4.30 1.12
CA VAL A 365 11.74 4.71 2.41
C VAL A 365 12.52 3.56 3.07
N MET A 366 12.01 2.32 3.02
CA MET A 366 12.66 1.17 3.63
C MET A 366 13.95 0.75 2.92
N VAL A 367 13.95 0.78 1.58
CA VAL A 367 15.14 0.41 0.81
C VAL A 367 16.30 1.36 1.09
N GLU A 368 16.03 2.66 1.22
CA GLU A 368 17.09 3.66 1.49
C GLU A 368 17.82 3.48 2.83
N GLN A 369 17.29 2.67 3.75
CA GLN A 369 17.93 2.42 5.04
C GLN A 369 19.11 1.45 4.96
N PHE A 370 19.09 0.55 3.99
CA PHE A 370 20.15 -0.43 3.77
C PHE A 370 20.80 -0.29 2.42
N ALA A 371 20.26 0.59 1.57
CA ALA A 371 20.90 0.94 0.34
C ALA A 371 22.15 1.77 0.64
N ASP A 372 23.34 1.22 0.43
CA ASP A 372 24.54 2.06 0.35
C ASP A 372 24.40 2.96 -0.89
N ARG A 373 24.52 4.28 -0.70
CA ARG A 373 24.39 5.27 -1.79
C ARG A 373 25.48 5.11 -2.85
N ASP A 374 26.61 4.53 -2.44
CA ASP A 374 27.76 4.24 -3.29
C ASP A 374 27.72 2.81 -3.88
N ASP A 375 26.75 1.98 -3.48
CA ASP A 375 26.50 0.72 -4.15
C ASP A 375 25.81 1.00 -5.51
N LEU A 376 26.64 0.94 -6.56
CA LEU A 376 26.23 0.97 -7.97
C LEU A 376 25.02 0.05 -8.24
N GLN A 377 24.83 -1.01 -7.44
CA GLN A 377 23.76 -2.00 -7.59
C GLN A 377 22.41 -1.58 -7.02
N LEU A 378 22.37 -0.62 -6.10
CA LEU A 378 21.15 0.00 -5.57
C LEU A 378 20.74 1.24 -6.36
N GLN A 379 21.70 1.91 -7.00
CA GLN A 379 21.43 2.90 -8.06
C GLN A 379 20.60 2.30 -9.21
N HIS A 380 20.63 0.97 -9.41
CA HIS A 380 19.81 0.28 -10.41
C HIS A 380 18.38 -0.06 -9.95
N TRP A 381 18.03 0.07 -8.66
CA TRP A 381 16.64 -0.17 -8.20
C TRP A 381 15.72 1.01 -8.48
N LYS A 382 16.32 2.19 -8.73
CA LYS A 382 15.69 3.43 -9.19
C LYS A 382 14.30 3.62 -8.61
N LEU A 383 14.24 3.77 -7.30
CA LEU A 383 12.98 3.96 -6.59
C LEU A 383 12.32 5.30 -6.95
N ASP A 384 13.14 6.23 -7.44
CA ASP A 384 12.76 7.49 -8.09
C ASP A 384 12.75 7.39 -9.62
N ASP A 385 12.49 6.20 -10.15
CA ASP A 385 12.30 5.98 -11.58
C ASP A 385 11.03 6.65 -12.10
N TYR A 386 10.34 7.54 -11.37
CA TYR A 386 9.37 8.43 -12.01
C TYR A 386 10.04 9.08 -13.20
N GLU A 387 11.26 9.60 -13.02
CA GLU A 387 12.08 10.19 -14.05
C GLU A 387 12.70 9.21 -15.07
N GLU A 388 12.55 7.88 -14.94
CA GLU A 388 13.03 6.84 -15.89
C GLU A 388 11.88 6.04 -16.54
N HIS A 389 10.80 5.79 -15.80
CA HIS A 389 9.42 5.77 -16.30
C HIS A 389 9.14 6.99 -17.17
N LEU A 390 9.86 8.10 -16.92
CA LEU A 390 9.89 9.28 -17.76
C LEU A 390 11.12 9.39 -18.71
N SER A 391 12.37 9.10 -18.35
CA SER A 391 13.54 9.37 -19.22
C SER A 391 14.84 8.56 -18.93
N LYS A 392 15.31 7.76 -19.91
CA LYS A 392 16.57 6.98 -19.83
C LYS A 392 17.84 7.82 -19.80
N ASN A 393 18.58 7.75 -18.69
CA ASN A 393 20.02 8.02 -18.68
C ASN A 393 20.82 6.89 -18.02
N ASP A 394 20.36 5.65 -18.13
CA ASP A 394 21.21 4.50 -17.93
C ASP A 394 21.51 3.81 -19.27
N LYS A 395 22.78 3.82 -19.64
CA LYS A 395 23.25 3.14 -20.85
C LYS A 395 23.29 1.62 -20.66
N SER A 396 23.24 1.10 -19.42
CA SER A 396 23.15 -0.34 -19.14
C SER A 396 21.76 -0.92 -19.42
N LEU A 397 20.73 -0.08 -19.53
CA LEU A 397 19.34 -0.46 -19.81
C LEU A 397 18.87 0.05 -21.19
N ALA A 398 19.80 0.22 -22.14
CA ALA A 398 19.48 0.64 -23.49
C ALA A 398 18.34 -0.23 -24.03
N THR A 399 17.15 0.34 -24.18
CA THR A 399 16.57 0.78 -25.45
C THR A 399 15.10 1.03 -25.14
N GLY A 400 14.31 1.86 -25.78
CA GLY A 400 14.37 2.55 -27.04
C GLY A 400 12.94 2.85 -27.51
N TYR A 401 11.91 2.55 -26.73
CA TYR A 401 11.06 1.45 -27.12
C TYR A 401 9.58 1.67 -26.77
N CYS A 402 8.69 1.09 -27.58
CA CYS A 402 7.23 1.18 -27.48
C CYS A 402 6.72 0.54 -26.16
N SER A 403 5.46 0.81 -25.77
CA SER A 403 4.83 0.28 -24.55
C SER A 403 5.10 -1.22 -24.30
N TRP A 404 5.08 -2.04 -25.35
CA TRP A 404 5.39 -3.48 -25.27
C TRP A 404 6.82 -3.78 -24.77
N GLN A 405 7.84 -3.14 -25.34
CA GLN A 405 9.24 -3.33 -24.96
C GLN A 405 9.59 -2.73 -23.59
N ASN A 406 8.89 -1.67 -23.16
CA ASN A 406 9.01 -1.15 -21.78
C ASN A 406 8.43 -2.15 -20.77
N PHE A 407 7.34 -2.84 -21.12
CA PHE A 407 6.81 -3.95 -20.33
C PHE A 407 7.81 -5.11 -20.25
N GLU A 408 8.53 -5.44 -21.34
CA GLU A 408 9.55 -6.49 -21.31
C GLU A 408 10.71 -6.16 -20.36
N HIS A 409 11.23 -4.93 -20.47
CA HIS A 409 12.30 -4.44 -19.62
C HIS A 409 11.87 -4.41 -18.15
N PHE A 410 10.68 -3.88 -17.86
CA PHE A 410 10.15 -3.86 -16.50
C PHE A 410 10.12 -5.26 -15.88
N ASN A 411 9.58 -6.25 -16.61
CA ASN A 411 9.51 -7.62 -16.12
C ASN A 411 10.89 -8.26 -15.94
N ALA A 412 11.81 -8.04 -16.88
CA ALA A 412 13.18 -8.55 -16.78
C ALA A 412 13.92 -7.93 -15.59
N SER A 413 13.81 -6.61 -15.41
CA SER A 413 14.36 -5.87 -14.28
C SER A 413 13.74 -6.32 -12.96
N PHE A 414 12.42 -6.57 -12.91
CA PHE A 414 11.74 -7.07 -11.72
C PHE A 414 12.23 -8.47 -11.32
N ARG A 415 12.52 -9.34 -12.30
CA ARG A 415 13.15 -10.64 -12.05
C ARG A 415 14.57 -10.51 -11.50
N CYS A 416 15.35 -9.56 -12.01
CA CYS A 416 16.67 -9.22 -11.45
C CYS A 416 16.54 -8.70 -10.01
N LEU A 417 15.58 -7.81 -9.74
CA LEU A 417 15.31 -7.27 -8.42
C LEU A 417 15.02 -8.39 -7.41
N LYS A 418 14.13 -9.33 -7.76
CA LYS A 418 13.83 -10.49 -6.91
C LYS A 418 15.06 -11.34 -6.58
N SER A 419 15.95 -11.57 -7.55
CA SER A 419 17.19 -12.33 -7.32
C SER A 419 18.11 -11.69 -6.28
N ARG A 420 18.13 -10.35 -6.23
CA ARG A 420 19.00 -9.57 -5.34
C ARG A 420 18.46 -9.46 -3.91
N MET A 421 17.16 -9.69 -3.72
CA MET A 421 16.56 -9.75 -2.38
C MET A 421 16.99 -11.01 -1.63
N LEU A 422 17.30 -12.07 -2.39
CA LEU A 422 17.82 -13.31 -1.87
C LEU A 422 19.34 -13.19 -1.69
N ASN A 423 19.91 -14.01 -0.80
CA ASN A 423 21.36 -14.01 -0.64
C ASN A 423 22.04 -14.66 -1.85
N GLU A 424 23.25 -14.18 -2.17
CA GLU A 424 24.08 -14.82 -3.18
C GLU A 424 24.38 -16.26 -2.76
N GLY A 425 24.12 -17.21 -3.64
CA GLY A 425 24.30 -18.64 -3.38
C GLY A 425 23.21 -19.31 -2.53
N GLU A 426 22.16 -18.59 -2.14
CA GLU A 426 21.01 -19.17 -1.44
C GLU A 426 20.25 -20.16 -2.33
N ILE A 427 19.88 -21.33 -1.80
CA ILE A 427 19.02 -22.27 -2.53
C ILE A 427 17.58 -21.78 -2.44
N THR A 428 16.98 -21.52 -3.61
CA THR A 428 15.58 -21.09 -3.75
C THR A 428 14.88 -21.95 -4.80
N SER A 429 13.66 -21.58 -5.19
CA SER A 429 12.92 -22.24 -6.26
C SER A 429 12.11 -21.26 -7.13
N ILE A 430 11.66 -21.75 -8.28
CA ILE A 430 10.77 -20.97 -9.16
C ILE A 430 9.48 -20.62 -8.42
N SER A 431 8.92 -21.53 -7.62
CA SER A 431 7.71 -21.26 -6.84
C SER A 431 7.89 -20.19 -5.75
N GLU A 432 9.10 -19.99 -5.25
CA GLU A 432 9.42 -18.89 -4.32
C GLU A 432 9.56 -17.55 -5.04
N ILE A 433 10.27 -17.49 -6.16
CA ILE A 433 10.44 -16.26 -6.97
C ILE A 433 9.09 -15.79 -7.56
N TYR A 434 8.29 -16.74 -8.06
CA TYR A 434 7.01 -16.50 -8.71
C TYR A 434 5.80 -16.75 -7.80
N ARG A 435 5.99 -16.63 -6.49
CA ARG A 435 4.89 -16.71 -5.54
C ARG A 435 3.80 -15.69 -5.88
N GLY A 436 2.55 -16.10 -5.67
CA GLY A 436 1.36 -15.33 -6.06
C GLY A 436 0.87 -15.62 -7.48
N THR A 437 1.61 -16.39 -8.29
CA THR A 437 1.27 -16.67 -9.69
C THR A 437 0.71 -18.10 -9.89
N LYS A 438 0.19 -18.39 -11.09
CA LYS A 438 -0.26 -19.75 -11.43
C LYS A 438 0.92 -20.53 -12.01
N LEU A 439 1.34 -21.60 -11.35
CA LEU A 439 2.52 -22.41 -11.72
C LEU A 439 2.15 -23.90 -11.85
N ASN A 440 2.90 -24.63 -12.68
CA ASN A 440 2.93 -26.09 -12.70
C ASN A 440 4.38 -26.59 -12.82
N GLY A 441 4.80 -27.40 -11.85
CA GLY A 441 6.19 -27.80 -11.66
C GLY A 441 6.98 -26.79 -10.85
N ASP A 442 8.13 -27.21 -10.33
CA ASP A 442 9.06 -26.36 -9.60
C ASP A 442 10.49 -26.82 -9.86
N ILE A 443 11.42 -25.88 -9.86
CA ILE A 443 12.85 -26.13 -10.02
C ILE A 443 13.56 -25.43 -8.88
N ARG A 444 14.34 -26.19 -8.10
CA ARG A 444 15.22 -25.66 -7.06
C ARG A 444 16.57 -25.35 -7.66
N PHE A 445 17.10 -24.16 -7.41
CA PHE A 445 18.35 -23.69 -7.98
C PHE A 445 19.11 -22.82 -6.99
N LYS A 446 20.40 -22.63 -7.25
CA LYS A 446 21.23 -21.70 -6.49
C LYS A 446 21.03 -20.28 -7.04
N ASN A 447 20.61 -19.36 -6.17
CA ASN A 447 20.38 -17.97 -6.54
C ASN A 447 21.70 -17.24 -6.80
N HIS A 448 21.69 -16.43 -7.86
CA HIS A 448 22.73 -15.47 -8.19
C HIS A 448 22.12 -14.10 -8.37
N HIS A 449 22.85 -13.06 -7.98
CA HIS A 449 22.46 -11.67 -8.18
C HIS A 449 22.53 -11.30 -9.66
N LEU A 450 21.38 -11.30 -10.32
CA LEU A 450 21.29 -11.14 -11.77
C LEU A 450 21.60 -9.70 -12.21
N GLN A 451 22.31 -9.58 -13.34
CA GLN A 451 22.49 -8.36 -14.11
C GLN A 451 21.61 -8.40 -15.36
N LEU A 452 21.05 -7.26 -15.75
CA LEU A 452 20.28 -7.16 -16.98
C LEU A 452 21.21 -6.85 -18.16
N ASP A 453 21.00 -7.48 -19.30
CA ASP A 453 21.67 -7.12 -20.56
C ASP A 453 20.73 -7.44 -21.75
N THR A 454 21.07 -6.93 -22.93
CA THR A 454 20.30 -7.12 -24.16
C THR A 454 21.16 -7.83 -25.20
N ALA A 455 20.64 -8.91 -25.79
CA ALA A 455 21.33 -9.63 -26.84
C ALA A 455 21.47 -8.76 -28.10
N SER A 456 22.69 -8.68 -28.66
CA SER A 456 22.94 -7.90 -29.88
C SER A 456 22.27 -8.49 -31.12
N LEU A 457 21.97 -9.79 -31.07
CA LEU A 457 21.32 -10.55 -32.12
C LEU A 457 20.30 -11.49 -31.48
N GLN A 458 19.35 -11.94 -32.28
CA GLN A 458 18.38 -12.94 -31.89
C GLN A 458 19.06 -14.26 -31.50
N VAL A 459 18.64 -14.87 -30.39
CA VAL A 459 19.14 -16.14 -29.88
C VAL A 459 18.02 -17.16 -29.73
N ASP A 460 18.29 -18.43 -30.05
CA ASP A 460 17.43 -19.55 -29.68
C ASP A 460 17.55 -19.82 -28.17
N THR A 461 16.45 -19.59 -27.45
CA THR A 461 16.41 -19.61 -25.98
C THR A 461 16.25 -21.02 -25.39
N ARG A 462 16.05 -22.04 -26.23
CA ARG A 462 15.78 -23.41 -25.79
C ARG A 462 17.06 -24.09 -25.33
N SER A 463 17.01 -24.76 -24.17
CA SER A 463 18.12 -25.62 -23.75
C SER A 463 18.25 -26.85 -24.66
N ASN A 464 19.50 -27.22 -24.95
CA ASN A 464 19.86 -28.40 -25.72
C ASN A 464 21.28 -28.86 -25.35
N ARG A 465 21.72 -30.02 -25.88
CA ARG A 465 23.05 -30.59 -25.55
C ARG A 465 24.23 -29.68 -25.90
N SER A 466 24.10 -28.85 -26.94
CA SER A 466 25.21 -27.99 -27.38
C SER A 466 25.40 -26.77 -26.48
N ASN A 467 24.36 -26.37 -25.75
CA ASN A 467 24.41 -25.21 -24.87
C ASN A 467 24.32 -25.59 -23.39
N SER A 468 24.42 -26.86 -23.00
CA SER A 468 24.25 -27.29 -21.60
C SER A 468 25.44 -26.97 -20.70
N GLU A 469 26.66 -26.99 -21.24
CA GLU A 469 27.90 -26.71 -20.48
C GLU A 469 28.39 -25.27 -20.63
N GLN A 470 28.33 -24.73 -21.85
CA GLN A 470 28.73 -23.36 -22.16
C GLN A 470 27.72 -22.75 -23.13
N TRP A 471 27.36 -21.49 -22.90
CA TRP A 471 26.45 -20.80 -23.81
C TRP A 471 26.80 -19.32 -23.90
N TYR A 472 27.66 -18.99 -24.87
CA TYR A 472 28.09 -17.62 -25.12
C TYR A 472 27.08 -16.86 -25.98
N VAL A 473 26.55 -15.76 -25.43
CA VAL A 473 25.65 -14.83 -26.10
C VAL A 473 26.34 -13.47 -26.20
N LYS A 474 26.38 -12.92 -27.42
CA LYS A 474 26.85 -11.56 -27.63
C LYS A 474 25.76 -10.57 -27.23
N CYS A 475 26.00 -9.82 -26.17
CA CYS A 475 25.13 -8.75 -25.70
C CYS A 475 25.71 -7.38 -26.05
N GLU A 476 24.91 -6.32 -25.88
CA GLU A 476 25.30 -4.94 -26.18
C GLU A 476 26.58 -4.51 -25.45
N HIS A 477 26.75 -4.94 -24.21
CA HIS A 477 27.87 -4.54 -23.36
C HIS A 477 29.04 -5.52 -23.42
N ASN A 478 28.76 -6.83 -23.43
CA ASN A 478 29.76 -7.88 -23.34
C ASN A 478 29.30 -9.18 -24.00
N THR A 479 30.22 -10.14 -24.17
CA THR A 479 29.84 -11.54 -24.45
C THR A 479 29.65 -12.27 -23.14
N ILE A 480 28.43 -12.76 -22.91
CA ILE A 480 28.00 -13.36 -21.65
C ILE A 480 27.92 -14.88 -21.81
N ASP A 481 28.48 -15.61 -20.85
CA ASP A 481 28.23 -17.04 -20.71
C ASP A 481 27.01 -17.25 -19.82
N VAL A 482 25.89 -17.65 -20.42
CA VAL A 482 24.60 -17.82 -19.73
C VAL A 482 24.68 -18.91 -18.66
N ARG A 483 25.62 -19.86 -18.77
CA ARG A 483 25.82 -20.93 -17.77
C ARG A 483 26.51 -20.47 -16.49
N LYS A 484 27.02 -19.24 -16.46
CA LYS A 484 27.38 -18.59 -15.19
C LYS A 484 26.16 -18.18 -14.37
N CYS A 485 24.96 -18.18 -14.96
CA CYS A 485 23.69 -17.91 -14.28
C CYS A 485 23.61 -16.53 -13.60
N THR A 486 24.45 -15.58 -14.01
CA THR A 486 24.54 -14.23 -13.42
C THR A 486 23.78 -13.16 -14.19
N HIS A 487 23.14 -13.50 -15.31
CA HIS A 487 22.50 -12.53 -16.19
C HIS A 487 21.07 -12.93 -16.56
N CYS A 488 20.19 -11.93 -16.63
CA CYS A 488 18.88 -11.96 -17.24
C CYS A 488 18.99 -11.23 -18.59
N ILE A 489 18.74 -11.91 -19.70
CA ILE A 489 19.02 -11.38 -21.04
C ILE A 489 17.72 -11.13 -21.79
N ILE A 490 17.51 -9.90 -22.25
CA ILE A 490 16.45 -9.53 -23.20
C ILE A 490 16.91 -9.91 -24.61
N ASN A 491 16.06 -10.61 -25.35
CA ASN A 491 16.42 -11.14 -26.67
C ASN A 491 16.34 -10.08 -27.77
N GLY A 492 17.07 -10.29 -28.87
CA GLY A 492 17.07 -9.38 -30.02
C GLY A 492 15.76 -9.44 -30.83
N ILE A 493 15.27 -8.28 -31.28
CA ILE A 493 14.01 -8.15 -32.04
C ILE A 493 14.26 -8.32 -33.54
N PRO A 494 13.37 -9.01 -34.31
CA PRO A 494 12.16 -9.74 -33.88
C PRO A 494 12.45 -11.21 -33.51
N ALA A 495 12.02 -11.67 -32.33
CA ALA A 495 12.36 -13.02 -31.84
C ALA A 495 11.22 -14.06 -32.01
N PRO A 496 11.37 -15.09 -32.87
CA PRO A 496 10.55 -16.31 -32.83
C PRO A 496 10.77 -17.14 -31.56
N HIS A 497 11.77 -16.84 -30.73
CA HIS A 497 12.08 -17.51 -29.45
C HIS A 497 11.80 -16.60 -28.25
N GLY A 498 12.01 -17.06 -27.01
CA GLY A 498 11.67 -16.33 -25.79
C GLY A 498 12.14 -14.87 -25.78
N ASP A 499 11.33 -14.00 -25.17
CA ASP A 499 11.59 -12.56 -25.11
C ASP A 499 12.70 -12.26 -24.09
N VAL A 500 12.75 -13.02 -23.00
CA VAL A 500 13.79 -12.97 -21.97
C VAL A 500 14.21 -14.38 -21.61
N PHE A 501 15.49 -14.57 -21.29
CA PHE A 501 16.02 -15.85 -20.84
C PHE A 501 17.18 -15.70 -19.86
N LEU A 502 17.35 -16.70 -19.01
CA LEU A 502 18.51 -16.87 -18.14
C LEU A 502 18.79 -18.35 -17.88
N GLY A 503 20.02 -18.65 -17.46
CA GLY A 503 20.39 -19.97 -16.95
C GLY A 503 20.02 -20.12 -15.48
N LEU A 504 19.49 -21.29 -15.11
CA LEU A 504 19.34 -21.69 -13.71
C LEU A 504 20.55 -22.52 -13.30
N ASP A 505 21.15 -22.22 -12.13
CA ASP A 505 22.25 -23.01 -11.59
C ASP A 505 21.73 -24.34 -11.01
N VAL A 506 21.57 -25.29 -11.93
CA VAL A 506 21.15 -26.68 -11.71
C VAL A 506 21.90 -27.60 -12.67
N PRO A 507 22.08 -28.89 -12.33
CA PRO A 507 22.64 -29.87 -13.26
C PRO A 507 21.83 -29.95 -14.56
N GLY A 508 22.52 -29.99 -15.70
CA GLY A 508 21.92 -30.22 -17.02
C GLY A 508 21.60 -28.97 -17.84
N GLY A 509 21.90 -27.76 -17.35
CA GLY A 509 21.80 -26.53 -18.16
C GLY A 509 20.36 -26.17 -18.50
N VAL A 510 19.51 -26.05 -17.47
CA VAL A 510 18.10 -25.65 -17.63
C VAL A 510 17.97 -24.13 -17.71
N ASN A 511 17.05 -23.66 -18.55
CA ASN A 511 16.77 -22.23 -18.69
C ASN A 511 15.43 -21.84 -18.04
N GLU A 512 15.38 -20.64 -17.49
CA GLU A 512 14.13 -19.92 -17.23
C GLU A 512 13.91 -18.98 -18.42
N VAL A 513 12.75 -19.12 -19.10
CA VAL A 513 12.46 -18.41 -20.36
C VAL A 513 11.11 -17.73 -20.25
N HIS A 514 11.07 -16.43 -20.54
CA HIS A 514 9.85 -15.65 -20.49
C HIS A 514 9.30 -15.34 -21.88
N ARG A 515 7.98 -15.24 -21.94
CA ARG A 515 7.24 -14.63 -23.03
C ARG A 515 6.33 -13.56 -22.51
N TYR A 516 6.28 -12.42 -23.19
CA TYR A 516 5.52 -11.26 -22.80
C TYR A 516 4.46 -10.93 -23.85
N LYS A 517 3.19 -10.96 -23.44
CA LYS A 517 2.06 -10.72 -24.35
C LYS A 517 1.17 -9.59 -23.87
N LEU A 518 1.16 -8.51 -24.64
CA LEU A 518 0.17 -7.45 -24.53
C LEU A 518 -1.10 -7.88 -25.25
N LEU A 519 -2.13 -8.25 -24.48
CA LEU A 519 -3.40 -8.72 -24.99
C LEU A 519 -4.49 -7.74 -24.58
N ASN A 520 -5.30 -7.30 -25.56
CA ASN A 520 -6.46 -6.49 -25.25
C ASN A 520 -7.61 -7.38 -24.74
N VAL A 521 -8.64 -6.77 -24.14
CA VAL A 521 -9.77 -7.50 -23.54
C VAL A 521 -10.48 -8.40 -24.56
N ASN A 522 -10.47 -8.02 -25.84
CA ASN A 522 -11.13 -8.74 -26.94
C ASN A 522 -10.23 -9.79 -27.61
N SER A 523 -8.93 -9.83 -27.31
CA SER A 523 -7.98 -10.75 -27.92
C SER A 523 -8.28 -12.17 -27.47
N ALA A 524 -8.65 -13.07 -28.38
CA ALA A 524 -8.73 -14.50 -28.08
C ALA A 524 -7.31 -15.04 -27.80
N PHE A 525 -7.12 -15.63 -26.61
CA PHE A 525 -5.89 -16.32 -26.23
C PHE A 525 -6.29 -17.57 -25.48
N ASN A 526 -5.97 -18.73 -26.04
CA ASN A 526 -6.44 -20.04 -25.59
C ASN A 526 -5.26 -21.01 -25.36
N GLN A 527 -5.59 -22.26 -25.00
CA GLN A 527 -4.61 -23.31 -24.73
C GLN A 527 -3.62 -23.53 -25.89
N LYS A 528 -4.11 -23.49 -27.14
CA LYS A 528 -3.27 -23.66 -28.32
C LYS A 528 -2.25 -22.54 -28.44
N ASN A 529 -2.69 -21.29 -28.24
CA ASN A 529 -1.77 -20.13 -28.25
C ASN A 529 -0.67 -20.28 -27.19
N PHE A 530 -1.04 -20.68 -25.97
CA PHE A 530 -0.07 -20.92 -24.90
C PHE A 530 0.96 -21.98 -25.29
N ASN A 531 0.49 -23.14 -25.77
CA ASN A 531 1.35 -24.26 -26.15
C ASN A 531 2.28 -23.89 -27.31
N ASP A 532 1.79 -23.13 -28.29
CA ASP A 532 2.58 -22.66 -29.43
C ASP A 532 3.68 -21.69 -28.97
N GLU A 533 3.38 -20.76 -28.05
CA GLU A 533 4.37 -19.84 -27.49
C GLU A 533 5.43 -20.58 -26.65
N ARG A 534 5.01 -21.55 -25.83
CA ARG A 534 5.94 -22.40 -25.06
C ARG A 534 6.87 -23.18 -25.99
N LYS A 535 6.33 -23.85 -27.01
CA LYS A 535 7.11 -24.68 -27.95
C LYS A 535 8.15 -23.86 -28.74
N LYS A 536 7.84 -22.61 -29.04
CA LYS A 536 8.74 -21.67 -29.71
C LYS A 536 9.89 -21.21 -28.79
N ALA A 537 9.59 -20.99 -27.51
CA ALA A 537 10.50 -20.35 -26.57
C ALA A 537 11.35 -21.31 -25.74
N ALA A 538 10.80 -22.43 -25.28
CA ALA A 538 11.42 -23.26 -24.25
C ALA A 538 11.43 -24.74 -24.63
N SER A 539 12.44 -25.48 -24.17
CA SER A 539 12.49 -26.94 -24.27
C SER A 539 11.51 -27.60 -23.28
N GLU A 540 11.48 -28.93 -23.21
CA GLU A 540 10.65 -29.64 -22.23
C GLU A 540 11.16 -29.47 -20.79
N ASN A 541 12.49 -29.36 -20.63
CA ASN A 541 13.13 -29.25 -19.32
C ASN A 541 13.16 -27.82 -18.79
N ASP A 542 13.15 -26.82 -19.69
CA ASP A 542 13.12 -25.41 -19.34
C ASP A 542 11.85 -25.01 -18.58
N TYR A 543 11.98 -23.98 -17.74
CA TYR A 543 10.82 -23.36 -17.10
C TYR A 543 10.32 -22.19 -17.93
N PHE A 544 9.08 -22.30 -18.41
CA PHE A 544 8.46 -21.30 -19.26
C PHE A 544 7.50 -20.39 -18.48
N ILE A 545 7.71 -19.08 -18.51
CA ILE A 545 6.81 -18.11 -17.88
C ILE A 545 6.15 -17.24 -18.95
N LEU A 546 4.82 -17.22 -18.99
CA LEU A 546 4.08 -16.23 -19.76
C LEU A 546 3.65 -15.08 -18.84
N ILE A 547 4.08 -13.86 -19.14
CA ILE A 547 3.57 -12.64 -18.48
C ILE A 547 2.67 -11.89 -19.46
N THR A 548 1.46 -11.56 -19.02
CA THR A 548 0.45 -10.96 -19.89
C THR A 548 -0.49 -10.01 -19.15
N THR A 549 -1.11 -9.12 -19.93
CA THR A 549 -2.07 -8.11 -19.47
C THR A 549 -3.52 -8.61 -19.45
N LYS A 550 -3.75 -9.84 -19.91
CA LYS A 550 -5.08 -10.44 -19.96
C LYS A 550 -5.51 -10.93 -18.57
N ASP A 551 -6.82 -10.87 -18.32
CA ASP A 551 -7.47 -11.43 -17.13
C ASP A 551 -8.16 -12.78 -17.46
N ASN A 552 -8.48 -13.58 -16.43
CA ASN A 552 -9.29 -14.80 -16.53
C ASN A 552 -8.79 -15.85 -17.56
N LEU A 553 -7.48 -16.12 -17.57
CA LEU A 553 -6.93 -17.16 -18.46
C LEU A 553 -7.17 -18.57 -17.90
N ASN A 554 -8.14 -19.29 -18.48
CA ASN A 554 -8.36 -20.71 -18.19
C ASN A 554 -7.42 -21.59 -19.05
N ILE A 555 -6.14 -21.63 -18.67
CA ILE A 555 -5.10 -22.42 -19.33
C ILE A 555 -4.65 -23.54 -18.38
N GLU A 556 -4.65 -24.78 -18.86
CA GLU A 556 -4.00 -25.90 -18.21
C GLU A 556 -2.50 -25.82 -18.47
N LEU A 557 -1.70 -25.65 -17.41
CA LEU A 557 -0.28 -25.42 -17.56
C LEU A 557 0.44 -26.74 -17.84
N PRO A 558 1.24 -26.85 -18.90
CA PRO A 558 2.20 -27.93 -19.05
C PRO A 558 3.20 -27.96 -17.90
N ARG A 559 3.93 -29.06 -17.75
CA ARG A 559 5.00 -29.16 -16.76
C ARG A 559 6.07 -28.08 -17.00
N ASN A 560 6.60 -27.55 -15.89
CA ASN A 560 7.59 -26.47 -15.86
C ASN A 560 7.08 -25.24 -16.61
N SER A 561 5.89 -24.78 -16.24
CA SER A 561 5.29 -23.62 -16.87
C SER A 561 4.49 -22.78 -15.87
N GLY A 562 4.45 -21.47 -16.10
CA GLY A 562 3.77 -20.51 -15.25
C GLY A 562 3.10 -19.39 -16.04
N ILE A 563 2.09 -18.76 -15.43
CA ILE A 563 1.45 -17.55 -15.97
C ILE A 563 1.34 -16.48 -14.88
N VAL A 564 1.87 -15.31 -15.22
CA VAL A 564 1.62 -14.04 -14.54
C VAL A 564 0.63 -13.25 -15.39
N TYR A 565 -0.57 -13.01 -14.88
CA TYR A 565 -1.65 -12.38 -15.61
C TYR A 565 -2.34 -11.35 -14.70
N LYS A 566 -3.08 -10.40 -15.25
CA LYS A 566 -3.40 -9.16 -14.54
C LYS A 566 -4.08 -9.34 -13.17
N GLN A 567 -4.87 -10.40 -12.96
CA GLN A 567 -5.48 -10.73 -11.67
C GLN A 567 -4.49 -11.09 -10.55
N ASN A 568 -3.30 -11.55 -10.89
CA ASN A 568 -2.28 -11.96 -9.92
C ASN A 568 -1.12 -10.97 -9.80
N TRP A 569 -1.24 -9.80 -10.42
CA TRP A 569 -0.20 -8.77 -10.39
C TRP A 569 0.03 -8.20 -9.00
N ASP A 570 -1.02 -7.96 -8.22
CA ASP A 570 -0.86 -7.47 -6.84
C ASP A 570 -0.06 -8.49 -5.99
N ALA A 571 -0.34 -9.78 -6.16
CA ALA A 571 0.39 -10.83 -5.46
C ALA A 571 1.84 -11.01 -5.96
N TYR A 572 2.08 -10.89 -7.27
CA TYR A 572 3.41 -11.12 -7.85
C TYR A 572 4.34 -9.90 -7.80
N PHE A 573 3.83 -8.72 -8.17
CA PHE A 573 4.57 -7.46 -8.21
C PHE A 573 4.53 -6.69 -6.89
N GLY A 574 3.56 -6.96 -6.02
CA GLY A 574 3.41 -6.28 -4.73
C GLY A 574 3.36 -4.76 -4.89
N PRO A 575 4.28 -3.99 -4.26
CA PRO A 575 4.29 -2.53 -4.36
C PRO A 575 4.49 -2.00 -5.80
N PHE A 576 4.95 -2.83 -6.74
CA PHE A 576 5.16 -2.46 -8.15
C PHE A 576 3.95 -2.74 -9.06
N ALA A 577 2.84 -3.27 -8.53
CA ALA A 577 1.69 -3.67 -9.36
C ALA A 577 1.09 -2.51 -10.17
N GLY A 578 0.98 -1.31 -9.58
CA GLY A 578 0.53 -0.10 -10.29
C GLY A 578 1.44 0.31 -11.44
N ARG A 579 2.76 0.12 -11.29
CA ARG A 579 3.78 0.40 -12.31
C ARG A 579 3.71 -0.59 -13.46
N ALA A 580 3.54 -1.88 -13.16
CA ALA A 580 3.33 -2.93 -14.15
C ALA A 580 2.13 -2.61 -15.07
N PHE A 581 1.05 -2.07 -14.50
CA PHE A 581 -0.14 -1.69 -15.24
C PHE A 581 0.09 -0.55 -16.24
N ILE A 582 0.88 0.46 -15.88
CA ILE A 582 1.11 1.61 -16.75
C ILE A 582 1.87 1.21 -18.01
N PHE A 583 2.89 0.37 -17.87
CA PHE A 583 3.62 -0.19 -19.02
C PHE A 583 2.75 -1.06 -19.92
N ALA A 584 1.72 -1.67 -19.35
CA ALA A 584 0.82 -2.59 -20.03
C ALA A 584 -0.36 -1.93 -20.77
N VAL A 585 -0.88 -0.79 -20.32
CA VAL A 585 -2.17 -0.28 -20.83
C VAL A 585 -2.04 0.99 -21.66
N GLU A 586 -1.11 1.86 -21.32
CA GLU A 586 -0.92 3.12 -22.03
C GLU A 586 0.08 2.89 -23.18
N GLY A 587 -0.38 3.06 -24.42
CA GLY A 587 0.50 3.04 -25.59
C GLY A 587 1.59 4.12 -25.53
N PRO A 588 2.51 4.18 -26.52
CA PRO A 588 3.42 5.32 -26.63
C PRO A 588 2.65 6.64 -26.62
N PRO A 589 3.12 7.69 -25.90
CA PRO A 589 2.44 8.98 -25.88
C PRO A 589 2.34 9.57 -27.28
N ASP A 590 1.26 10.29 -27.53
CA ASP A 590 1.09 11.04 -28.78
C ASP A 590 1.92 12.31 -28.73
N ILE A 591 2.89 12.46 -29.63
CA ILE A 591 3.79 13.62 -29.66
C ILE A 591 3.03 14.95 -29.84
N ASN A 592 1.84 14.92 -30.46
CA ASN A 592 1.06 16.10 -30.79
C ASN A 592 0.15 16.56 -29.65
N THR A 593 -0.31 15.64 -28.82
CA THR A 593 -1.32 15.92 -27.79
C THR A 593 -0.82 15.71 -26.37
N ALA A 594 0.26 14.94 -26.19
CA ALA A 594 0.85 14.67 -24.88
C ALA A 594 1.19 15.97 -24.14
N SER A 595 0.87 16.00 -22.84
CA SER A 595 1.29 17.07 -21.95
C SER A 595 2.81 17.08 -21.78
N ARG A 596 3.37 18.16 -21.25
CA ARG A 596 4.81 18.22 -20.91
C ARG A 596 5.22 17.03 -20.04
N ALA A 597 4.47 16.75 -18.98
CA ALA A 597 4.73 15.60 -18.13
C ALA A 597 4.72 14.28 -18.94
N GLN A 598 3.78 14.11 -19.89
CA GLN A 598 3.72 12.94 -20.76
C GLN A 598 4.80 12.90 -21.86
N LEU A 599 5.37 14.03 -22.26
CA LEU A 599 6.47 14.08 -23.23
C LEU A 599 7.81 13.84 -22.53
N GLU A 600 7.94 14.42 -21.35
CA GLU A 600 9.01 14.10 -20.42
C GLU A 600 8.96 12.62 -20.04
N LEU A 601 7.82 11.91 -20.27
CA LEU A 601 7.69 10.45 -20.11
C LEU A 601 8.51 9.62 -21.11
N VAL A 602 9.05 10.25 -22.15
CA VAL A 602 9.83 9.54 -23.16
C VAL A 602 11.31 9.64 -22.88
N SER A 603 11.94 8.48 -22.75
CA SER A 603 13.39 8.32 -22.76
C SER A 603 14.17 9.36 -23.55
N GLN A 604 15.15 9.99 -22.91
CA GLN A 604 15.99 11.04 -23.50
C GLN A 604 15.20 12.30 -23.93
N VAL A 605 13.99 12.51 -23.44
CA VAL A 605 13.21 13.74 -23.61
C VAL A 605 13.11 14.41 -22.25
N GLY A 606 14.19 15.07 -21.80
CA GLY A 606 14.12 15.92 -20.61
C GLY A 606 13.42 17.25 -20.91
N LYS A 607 13.27 18.10 -19.89
CA LYS A 607 12.60 19.41 -19.95
C LYS A 607 12.85 20.21 -21.23
N ILE A 608 14.11 20.35 -21.63
CA ILE A 608 14.52 21.09 -22.84
C ILE A 608 13.92 20.47 -24.12
N ARG A 609 13.93 19.14 -24.26
CA ARG A 609 13.41 18.47 -25.45
C ARG A 609 11.89 18.41 -25.43
N ALA A 610 11.28 18.24 -24.27
CA ALA A 610 9.83 18.35 -24.13
C ALA A 610 9.34 19.75 -24.55
N ASP A 611 10.03 20.81 -24.11
CA ASP A 611 9.80 22.17 -24.57
C ASP A 611 9.90 22.32 -26.08
N GLN A 612 10.94 21.75 -26.69
CA GLN A 612 11.13 21.78 -28.14
C GLN A 612 10.00 21.06 -28.89
N ILE A 613 9.52 19.94 -28.37
CA ILE A 613 8.38 19.19 -28.94
C ILE A 613 7.10 20.02 -28.83
N ILE A 614 6.77 20.53 -27.64
CA ILE A 614 5.55 21.33 -27.38
C ILE A 614 5.51 22.57 -28.26
N THR A 615 6.64 23.24 -28.44
CA THR A 615 6.71 24.48 -29.20
C THR A 615 6.59 24.26 -30.71
N LYS A 616 6.89 23.05 -31.20
CA LYS A 616 7.00 22.75 -32.65
C LYS A 616 5.96 21.76 -33.18
N ARG A 617 5.14 21.17 -32.32
CA ARG A 617 3.99 20.35 -32.72
C ARG A 617 2.93 21.20 -33.45
N PRO A 618 2.11 20.63 -34.34
CA PRO A 618 1.99 19.20 -34.64
C PRO A 618 3.05 18.67 -35.62
N PHE A 619 3.26 17.36 -35.56
CA PHE A 619 4.15 16.55 -36.37
C PHE A 619 3.36 15.47 -37.10
N HIS A 620 3.59 15.31 -38.40
CA HIS A 620 2.88 14.32 -39.20
C HIS A 620 3.51 12.92 -39.15
N ASN A 621 4.81 12.84 -38.90
CA ASN A 621 5.56 11.60 -38.79
C ASN A 621 6.93 11.87 -38.16
N ILE A 622 7.69 10.80 -37.95
CA ILE A 622 9.03 10.84 -37.36
C ILE A 622 9.97 11.79 -38.12
N GLN A 623 9.94 11.78 -39.46
CA GLN A 623 10.84 12.61 -40.26
C GLN A 623 10.50 14.11 -40.13
N ASP A 624 9.21 14.46 -40.08
CA ASP A 624 8.76 15.82 -39.82
C ASP A 624 9.18 16.30 -38.43
N ALA A 625 9.02 15.47 -37.40
CA ALA A 625 9.49 15.78 -36.06
C ALA A 625 11.00 15.92 -35.98
N MET A 626 11.78 15.08 -36.68
CA MET A 626 13.24 15.22 -36.77
C MET A 626 13.64 16.56 -37.36
N ASN A 627 13.03 16.93 -38.49
CA ASN A 627 13.35 18.15 -39.20
C ASN A 627 13.00 19.41 -38.37
N LYS A 628 11.85 19.40 -37.70
CA LYS A 628 11.41 20.52 -36.88
C LYS A 628 12.21 20.62 -35.58
N THR A 629 12.42 19.52 -34.86
CA THR A 629 12.97 19.55 -33.49
C THR A 629 14.48 19.35 -33.41
N GLY A 630 15.09 18.69 -34.40
CA GLY A 630 16.48 18.23 -34.34
C GLY A 630 16.68 17.01 -33.42
N ILE A 631 15.61 16.41 -32.92
CA ILE A 631 15.67 15.24 -32.04
C ILE A 631 15.97 13.98 -32.89
N PRO A 632 16.91 13.10 -32.47
CA PRO A 632 17.23 11.87 -33.19
C PRO A 632 16.05 10.93 -33.43
N GLU A 633 16.02 10.27 -34.59
CA GLU A 633 15.00 9.28 -34.99
C GLU A 633 14.75 8.20 -33.93
N LYS A 634 15.83 7.70 -33.30
CA LYS A 634 15.78 6.68 -32.24
C LYS A 634 14.98 7.09 -31.00
N ILE A 635 14.79 8.40 -30.80
CA ILE A 635 13.98 8.98 -29.73
C ILE A 635 12.55 9.17 -30.24
N LEU A 636 12.40 9.71 -31.45
CA LEU A 636 11.12 10.02 -32.06
C LEU A 636 10.26 8.80 -32.42
N LYS A 637 10.88 7.61 -32.62
CA LYS A 637 10.17 6.32 -32.77
C LYS A 637 9.32 5.90 -31.56
N ARG A 638 9.46 6.58 -30.42
CA ARG A 638 8.80 6.26 -29.15
C ARG A 638 7.45 6.94 -28.98
N PHE A 639 7.05 7.75 -29.95
CA PHE A 639 5.77 8.44 -29.96
C PHE A 639 4.87 7.89 -31.05
N LYS A 640 3.55 8.01 -30.85
CA LYS A 640 2.60 7.99 -31.96
C LYS A 640 2.38 9.42 -32.50
N TYR A 641 1.95 9.51 -33.75
CA TYR A 641 1.87 10.76 -34.55
C TYR A 641 0.43 10.95 -35.03
N GLU A 642 -0.51 10.95 -34.09
CA GLU A 642 -1.95 11.04 -34.37
C GLU A 642 -2.44 12.50 -34.40
#